data_AF-A0A1I8NE15-F1
#
_entry.id   AF-A0A1I8NE15-F1
#
_cell.length_a   1.000
_cell.length_b   1.000
_cell.length_c   1.000
_cell.angle_alpha   90.00
_cell.angle_beta   90.00
_cell.angle_gamma   90.00
#
_symmetry.space_group_name_H-M   'P 1'
#
loop_
_entity.id
_entity.type
_entity.pdbx_description
1 polymer ?
#
loop_
_entity_poly.entity_id
_entity_poly.type
_entity_poly.pdbx_seq_one_letter_code
_entity_poly.pdbx_strand_id
1 'polypeptide(L)'
;MDFSIIFLILSFCVILIKSKRFYLWYSSKMYKKVKDSEKVKYDPVQHDPQASVIDGSGRCYPNCDSSVWLRSCVKEIIEPLEGHVIGTIPTWLNGSLLRNGPGNWKVGDMTFQHLFDCSALLHRFAIHNGNVTYQNRFVQTETLKKNTAAQRIVVTEFGTAAVPDPCHSIFDRVSAIFRPDNGSDNTMISIYPFGDEFYTFTETPMIHRINPRTLATEGRICVTDYTGVVNHTSHPHVMSNGTVYNLGMASTKSGPVYNIICFPHGEGMFENAYVKAQIPCRWKLNPGYMHTFGITEHYFVIVEQPLSVSLPEFIKAQIFNQNTSACLKWFDNKPCLFYLVDRRSGEVVHKFQSDPFFYLHIINQYERDDHVVIDICCYKNPEMINCMYLESMMNMQSNPNYATLFRGRPLRFVLPLASKANETANCEQNRQMGRRQRLMKSFTLSGISSRLQQPKLKRSQTEYEDINFTVNNNPEIGKDDYNFTAKNDKYEWSENLITLANTKAEAYHTQNGPIFVRPELLCDLGCETPRINYERYLAKPYQYFYAISSDVDADNPGTLIKVDVVNKTCLTWCEDNCYPSEPIFVPAPNAHDEDDGVILASMVWGGFNENKVGLLVLCAKTFMELGRCVFHTNGPVPKCLHGWYAKDIV
;
A
#
# COMPACT_ATOMS: atom_id res chain seq x y z
N MET A 1 20.05 -53.50 -15.29
CA MET A 1 20.50 -52.20 -15.82
C MET A 1 20.01 -52.13 -17.26
N ASP A 2 18.86 -51.49 -17.48
CA ASP A 2 18.13 -51.60 -18.74
C ASP A 2 18.47 -50.48 -19.73
N PHE A 3 18.82 -50.90 -20.95
CA PHE A 3 19.14 -50.05 -22.10
C PHE A 3 18.00 -49.10 -22.53
N SER A 4 16.77 -49.33 -22.05
CA SER A 4 15.59 -48.51 -22.33
C SER A 4 15.63 -47.12 -21.67
N ILE A 5 16.34 -46.98 -20.55
CA ILE A 5 16.48 -45.70 -19.82
C ILE A 5 17.47 -44.77 -20.55
N ILE A 6 18.53 -45.33 -21.15
CA ILE A 6 19.56 -44.56 -21.87
C ILE A 6 18.99 -43.96 -23.16
N PHE A 7 18.08 -44.65 -23.85
CA PHE A 7 17.43 -44.15 -25.07
C PHE A 7 16.41 -43.03 -24.82
N LEU A 8 15.72 -43.09 -23.68
CA LEU A 8 14.80 -42.03 -23.21
C LEU A 8 15.57 -40.77 -22.79
N ILE A 9 16.72 -40.93 -22.14
CA ILE A 9 17.61 -39.81 -21.74
C ILE A 9 18.24 -39.15 -22.96
N LEU A 10 18.74 -39.92 -23.94
CA LEU A 10 19.30 -39.37 -25.19
C LEU A 10 18.26 -38.66 -26.05
N SER A 11 17.02 -39.18 -26.12
CA SER A 11 15.93 -38.51 -26.83
C SER A 11 15.47 -37.22 -26.14
N PHE A 12 15.47 -37.18 -24.79
CA PHE A 12 15.21 -35.96 -24.01
C PHE A 12 16.32 -34.92 -24.19
N CYS A 13 17.59 -35.33 -24.24
CA CYS A 13 18.72 -34.43 -24.49
C CYS A 13 18.70 -33.80 -25.89
N VAL A 14 18.31 -34.55 -26.94
CA VAL A 14 18.18 -34.01 -28.31
C VAL A 14 16.99 -33.05 -28.44
N ILE A 15 15.89 -33.28 -27.72
CA ILE A 15 14.75 -32.34 -27.62
C ILE A 15 15.17 -31.08 -26.84
N LEU A 16 15.95 -31.22 -25.76
CA LEU A 16 16.46 -30.11 -24.97
C LEU A 16 17.46 -29.23 -25.75
N ILE A 17 18.31 -29.80 -26.60
CA ILE A 17 19.27 -29.05 -27.43
C ILE A 17 18.56 -28.27 -28.55
N LYS A 18 17.52 -28.84 -29.18
CA LYS A 18 16.67 -28.09 -30.13
C LYS A 18 15.78 -27.06 -29.43
N SER A 19 15.35 -27.31 -28.19
CA SER A 19 14.62 -26.35 -27.38
C SER A 19 15.48 -25.18 -26.90
N LYS A 20 16.79 -25.36 -26.62
CA LYS A 20 17.67 -24.28 -26.15
C LYS A 20 17.79 -23.11 -27.12
N ARG A 21 17.85 -23.38 -28.45
CA ARG A 21 17.84 -22.30 -29.47
C ARG A 21 16.48 -21.61 -29.59
N PHE A 22 15.38 -22.35 -29.42
CA PHE A 22 14.03 -21.77 -29.37
C PHE A 22 13.79 -20.99 -28.07
N TYR A 23 14.35 -21.46 -26.95
CA TYR A 23 14.27 -20.86 -25.62
C TYR A 23 15.10 -19.59 -25.51
N LEU A 24 16.29 -19.54 -26.12
CA LEU A 24 17.09 -18.30 -26.20
C LEU A 24 16.41 -17.23 -27.07
N TRP A 25 15.77 -17.63 -28.17
CA TRP A 25 15.02 -16.70 -29.04
C TRP A 25 13.67 -16.26 -28.43
N TYR A 26 12.94 -17.18 -27.79
CA TYR A 26 11.66 -16.90 -27.13
C TYR A 26 11.84 -16.16 -25.80
N SER A 27 12.88 -16.50 -25.03
CA SER A 27 13.28 -15.76 -23.82
C SER A 27 13.72 -14.35 -24.20
N SER A 28 14.55 -14.15 -25.24
CA SER A 28 14.89 -12.80 -25.71
C SER A 28 13.65 -11.98 -26.11
N LYS A 29 12.67 -12.58 -26.79
CA LYS A 29 11.40 -11.90 -27.14
C LYS A 29 10.48 -11.67 -25.94
N MET A 30 10.35 -12.61 -25.00
CA MET A 30 9.56 -12.41 -23.77
C MET A 30 10.22 -11.42 -22.82
N TYR A 31 11.54 -11.45 -22.67
CA TYR A 31 12.29 -10.47 -21.88
C TYR A 31 12.13 -9.06 -22.47
N LYS A 32 12.08 -8.94 -23.81
CA LYS A 32 11.68 -7.69 -24.48
C LYS A 32 10.21 -7.33 -24.24
N LYS A 33 9.30 -8.30 -24.31
CA LYS A 33 7.85 -8.07 -24.12
C LYS A 33 7.44 -7.73 -22.68
N VAL A 34 8.16 -8.26 -21.69
CA VAL A 34 8.01 -7.94 -20.25
C VAL A 34 8.62 -6.56 -19.98
N LYS A 35 9.82 -6.26 -20.51
CA LYS A 35 10.35 -4.89 -20.49
C LYS A 35 9.44 -3.87 -21.16
N ASP A 36 8.74 -4.24 -22.24
CA ASP A 36 7.81 -3.35 -22.96
C ASP A 36 6.42 -3.29 -22.31
N SER A 37 6.09 -4.17 -21.36
CA SER A 37 4.85 -4.10 -20.55
C SER A 37 5.02 -3.39 -19.21
N GLU A 38 6.26 -3.26 -18.73
CA GLU A 38 6.62 -2.55 -17.48
C GLU A 38 6.96 -1.07 -17.71
N LYS A 39 7.10 -0.63 -18.96
CA LYS A 39 7.16 0.79 -19.28
C LYS A 39 5.77 1.38 -19.23
N VAL A 40 5.58 2.40 -18.42
CA VAL A 40 4.47 3.36 -18.57
C VAL A 40 4.46 3.79 -20.04
N LYS A 41 3.48 3.29 -20.82
CA LYS A 41 3.40 3.59 -22.24
C LYS A 41 2.85 5.00 -22.38
N TYR A 42 3.67 5.88 -22.94
CA TYR A 42 3.24 7.16 -23.47
C TYR A 42 2.01 6.94 -24.36
N ASP A 43 0.88 7.52 -23.97
CA ASP A 43 -0.30 7.61 -24.80
C ASP A 43 -0.27 8.98 -25.50
N PRO A 44 0.03 9.04 -26.82
CA PRO A 44 0.08 10.31 -27.55
C PRO A 44 -1.29 11.01 -27.65
N VAL A 45 -2.39 10.33 -27.31
CA VAL A 45 -3.75 10.87 -27.38
C VAL A 45 -4.20 11.47 -26.04
N GLN A 46 -3.66 10.98 -24.91
CA GLN A 46 -3.89 11.54 -23.57
C GLN A 46 -2.67 12.34 -23.13
N HIS A 47 -2.56 13.59 -23.59
CA HIS A 47 -1.58 14.55 -23.07
C HIS A 47 -2.13 15.18 -21.79
N ASP A 48 -1.35 15.17 -20.70
CA ASP A 48 -1.70 15.95 -19.50
C ASP A 48 -1.68 17.45 -19.86
N PRO A 49 -2.83 18.13 -19.88
CA PRO A 49 -2.91 19.52 -20.33
C PRO A 49 -2.19 20.49 -19.39
N GLN A 50 -1.87 20.07 -18.16
CA GLN A 50 -1.15 20.85 -17.17
C GLN A 50 0.37 20.65 -17.25
N ALA A 51 0.84 19.60 -17.95
CA ALA A 51 2.26 19.35 -18.20
C ALA A 51 2.81 20.33 -19.26
N SER A 52 3.03 21.57 -18.85
CA SER A 52 3.75 22.55 -19.66
C SER A 52 5.27 22.42 -19.42
N VAL A 53 6.08 22.61 -20.48
CA VAL A 53 7.53 22.73 -20.34
C VAL A 53 7.81 24.12 -19.77
N ILE A 54 7.76 24.24 -18.44
CA ILE A 54 7.60 25.53 -17.74
C ILE A 54 8.82 26.45 -17.90
N ASP A 55 10.03 25.89 -18.09
CA ASP A 55 11.29 26.65 -18.01
C ASP A 55 12.15 26.60 -19.29
N GLY A 56 11.64 26.02 -20.38
CA GLY A 56 12.43 25.79 -21.59
C GLY A 56 13.57 24.78 -21.43
N SER A 57 13.70 24.12 -20.26
CA SER A 57 14.74 23.12 -19.97
C SER A 57 14.39 21.73 -20.50
N GLY A 58 13.22 21.56 -21.11
CA GLY A 58 12.71 20.26 -21.57
C GLY A 58 12.25 19.32 -20.45
N ARG A 59 12.11 19.80 -19.21
CA ARG A 59 11.60 19.02 -18.06
C ARG A 59 10.09 19.19 -17.91
N CYS A 60 9.35 18.10 -17.72
CA CYS A 60 7.90 18.12 -17.50
C CYS A 60 7.49 18.60 -16.09
N TYR A 61 8.32 18.37 -15.06
CA TYR A 61 8.01 18.67 -13.65
C TYR A 61 9.18 19.37 -12.96
N PRO A 62 9.56 20.60 -13.37
CA PRO A 62 10.82 21.23 -12.97
C PRO A 62 10.93 21.48 -11.45
N ASN A 63 9.80 21.56 -10.75
CA ASN A 63 9.71 21.76 -9.29
C ASN A 63 9.77 20.44 -8.49
N CYS A 64 9.70 19.29 -9.17
CA CYS A 64 9.76 17.97 -8.54
C CYS A 64 11.15 17.34 -8.71
N ASP A 65 11.83 17.08 -7.60
CA ASP A 65 13.10 16.36 -7.57
C ASP A 65 12.87 14.92 -7.10
N SER A 66 12.78 13.99 -8.04
CA SER A 66 12.63 12.57 -7.73
C SER A 66 13.87 11.93 -7.10
N SER A 67 15.02 12.61 -7.09
CA SER A 67 16.25 12.06 -6.50
C SER A 67 16.07 11.74 -5.01
N VAL A 68 15.14 12.38 -4.31
CA VAL A 68 14.83 12.10 -2.89
C VAL A 68 14.42 10.64 -2.64
N TRP A 69 13.84 9.98 -3.65
CA TRP A 69 13.44 8.57 -3.61
C TRP A 69 14.53 7.62 -4.14
N LEU A 70 15.61 8.17 -4.72
CA LEU A 70 16.70 7.43 -5.37
C LEU A 70 18.01 7.48 -4.57
N ARG A 71 17.93 7.81 -3.28
CA ARG A 71 19.08 7.83 -2.37
C ARG A 71 19.30 6.47 -1.73
N SER A 72 20.56 6.14 -1.51
CA SER A 72 20.97 4.99 -0.71
C SER A 72 21.67 5.45 0.55
N CYS A 73 21.26 4.90 1.69
CA CYS A 73 22.00 5.01 2.94
C CYS A 73 23.31 4.22 2.81
N VAL A 74 24.41 4.94 2.67
CA VAL A 74 25.75 4.35 2.51
C VAL A 74 26.32 3.88 3.84
N LYS A 75 25.99 4.58 4.93
CA LYS A 75 26.48 4.30 6.28
C LYS A 75 25.39 4.58 7.30
N GLU A 76 25.14 3.61 8.18
CA GLU A 76 24.22 3.74 9.30
C GLU A 76 24.73 4.74 10.34
N ILE A 77 23.80 5.37 11.04
CA ILE A 77 24.03 6.31 12.13
C ILE A 77 23.52 5.62 13.39
N ILE A 78 24.39 4.80 13.98
CA ILE A 78 24.11 4.03 15.18
C ILE A 78 24.19 4.91 16.42
N GLU A 79 25.21 5.75 16.51
CA GLU A 79 25.32 6.74 17.58
C GLU A 79 24.45 7.96 17.24
N PRO A 80 23.58 8.43 18.15
CA PRO A 80 22.71 9.56 17.88
C PRO A 80 23.49 10.83 17.50
N LEU A 81 23.09 11.44 16.39
CA LEU A 81 23.58 12.77 16.00
C LEU A 81 22.74 13.83 16.71
N GLU A 82 23.40 14.76 17.37
CA GLU A 82 22.75 15.98 17.87
C GLU A 82 22.37 16.89 16.72
N GLY A 83 21.18 17.48 16.79
CA GLY A 83 20.67 18.34 15.74
C GLY A 83 20.69 19.82 16.11
N HIS A 84 20.64 20.67 15.09
CA HIS A 84 20.53 22.11 15.24
C HIS A 84 19.05 22.53 15.20
N VAL A 85 18.53 22.97 16.35
CA VAL A 85 17.14 23.42 16.49
C VAL A 85 16.99 24.86 16.00
N ILE A 86 15.94 25.10 15.21
CA ILE A 86 15.52 26.42 14.71
C ILE A 86 14.06 26.62 15.12
N GLY A 87 13.71 27.78 15.67
CA GLY A 87 12.37 28.01 16.24
C GLY A 87 12.24 27.38 17.64
N THR A 88 11.05 26.86 17.96
CA THR A 88 10.76 26.27 19.28
C THR A 88 10.07 24.92 19.12
N ILE A 89 10.75 23.87 19.60
CA ILE A 89 10.14 22.53 19.77
C ILE A 89 9.50 22.48 21.16
N PRO A 90 8.19 22.20 21.28
CA PRO A 90 7.52 22.22 22.58
C PRO A 90 8.16 21.25 23.59
N THR A 91 8.42 21.72 24.81
CA THR A 91 9.11 20.92 25.84
C THR A 91 8.29 19.76 26.38
N TRP A 92 6.97 19.78 26.20
CA TRP A 92 6.09 18.66 26.52
C TRP A 92 6.20 17.50 25.53
N LEU A 93 6.76 17.74 24.33
CA LEU A 93 6.97 16.71 23.34
C LEU A 93 8.14 15.83 23.77
N ASN A 94 7.83 14.62 24.24
CA ASN A 94 8.79 13.71 24.85
C ASN A 94 8.57 12.27 24.34
N GLY A 95 9.46 11.80 23.47
CA GLY A 95 9.30 10.52 22.78
C GLY A 95 10.11 10.44 21.50
N SER A 96 9.90 9.39 20.71
CA SER A 96 10.63 9.15 19.46
C SER A 96 9.69 9.08 18.27
N LEU A 97 9.95 9.87 17.24
CA LEU A 97 9.37 9.61 15.91
C LEU A 97 10.16 8.49 15.25
N LEU A 98 9.54 7.32 15.10
CA LEU A 98 10.07 6.16 14.40
C LEU A 98 9.51 6.14 12.98
N ARG A 99 10.37 5.95 11.99
CA ARG A 99 10.03 5.91 10.57
C ARG A 99 10.67 4.68 9.93
N ASN A 100 10.00 4.09 8.96
CA ASN A 100 10.51 3.00 8.15
C ASN A 100 10.35 3.34 6.66
N GLY A 101 11.17 2.75 5.80
CA GLY A 101 11.14 3.05 4.38
C GLY A 101 12.29 2.43 3.58
N PRO A 102 12.39 2.82 2.29
CA PRO A 102 13.45 2.37 1.41
C PRO A 102 14.81 2.91 1.88
N GLY A 103 15.76 2.01 2.09
CA GLY A 103 17.09 2.38 2.59
C GLY A 103 18.19 2.33 1.55
N ASN A 104 18.25 1.25 0.78
CA ASN A 104 19.27 1.08 -0.24
C ASN A 104 18.68 0.32 -1.43
N TRP A 105 18.78 0.92 -2.60
CA TRP A 105 18.30 0.34 -3.85
C TRP A 105 19.37 -0.45 -4.63
N LYS A 106 20.59 -0.56 -4.09
CA LYS A 106 21.72 -1.28 -4.69
C LYS A 106 22.18 -2.47 -3.86
N VAL A 107 22.57 -3.55 -4.54
CA VAL A 107 23.22 -4.72 -3.94
C VAL A 107 24.37 -5.15 -4.85
N GLY A 108 25.61 -4.90 -4.43
CA GLY A 108 26.78 -5.03 -5.31
C GLY A 108 26.59 -4.14 -6.54
N ASP A 109 26.77 -4.72 -7.74
CA ASP A 109 26.56 -4.03 -9.02
C ASP A 109 25.10 -4.06 -9.50
N MET A 110 24.21 -4.75 -8.77
CA MET A 110 22.80 -4.85 -9.12
C MET A 110 21.96 -3.75 -8.49
N THR A 111 20.88 -3.39 -9.16
CA THR A 111 19.89 -2.44 -8.68
C THR A 111 18.54 -3.13 -8.56
N PHE A 112 17.83 -2.81 -7.48
CA PHE A 112 16.40 -3.05 -7.41
C PHE A 112 15.69 -2.23 -8.50
N GLN A 113 14.54 -2.72 -8.95
CA GLN A 113 13.75 -2.10 -10.02
C GLN A 113 12.58 -1.29 -9.47
N HIS A 114 12.08 -1.61 -8.27
CA HIS A 114 10.94 -0.95 -7.66
C HIS A 114 11.29 -0.34 -6.29
N LEU A 115 10.67 0.79 -5.94
CA LEU A 115 10.90 1.48 -4.67
C LEU A 115 10.69 0.56 -3.46
N PHE A 116 9.61 -0.22 -3.50
CA PHE A 116 9.25 -1.22 -2.48
C PHE A 116 10.13 -2.48 -2.45
N ASP A 117 11.24 -2.52 -3.19
CA ASP A 117 12.22 -3.62 -3.07
C ASP A 117 13.46 -3.19 -2.28
N CYS A 118 13.64 -1.88 -2.07
CA CYS A 118 14.81 -1.33 -1.39
C CYS A 118 14.90 -1.84 0.06
N SER A 119 16.09 -2.19 0.53
CA SER A 119 16.27 -2.73 1.89
C SER A 119 15.68 -1.81 2.97
N ALA A 120 14.91 -2.37 3.90
CA ALA A 120 14.25 -1.65 4.98
C ALA A 120 15.25 -0.85 5.86
N LEU A 121 15.00 0.46 6.00
CA LEU A 121 15.78 1.37 6.83
C LEU A 121 14.87 2.10 7.81
N LEU A 122 15.22 1.97 9.09
CA LEU A 122 14.59 2.70 10.17
C LEU A 122 15.27 4.04 10.36
N HIS A 123 14.48 5.06 10.65
CA HIS A 123 14.94 6.37 11.10
C HIS A 123 14.29 6.70 12.43
N ARG A 124 15.03 7.40 13.28
CA ARG A 124 14.58 7.80 14.61
C ARG A 124 14.92 9.25 14.87
N PHE A 125 13.94 10.02 15.30
CA PHE A 125 14.12 11.34 15.89
C PHE A 125 13.68 11.27 17.35
N ALA A 126 14.64 11.15 18.27
CA ALA A 126 14.34 11.15 19.70
C ALA A 126 14.23 12.60 20.16
N ILE A 127 13.12 12.94 20.82
CA ILE A 127 12.77 14.30 21.20
C ILE A 127 12.67 14.37 22.72
N HIS A 128 13.43 15.27 23.32
CA HIS A 128 13.41 15.47 24.77
C HIS A 128 13.74 16.90 25.13
N ASN A 129 12.83 17.54 25.87
CA ASN A 129 13.01 18.90 26.39
C ASN A 129 13.45 19.92 25.31
N GLY A 130 12.83 19.85 24.12
CA GLY A 130 13.13 20.73 22.99
C GLY A 130 14.36 20.35 22.16
N ASN A 131 15.17 19.38 22.60
CA ASN A 131 16.30 18.85 21.84
C ASN A 131 15.88 17.63 21.02
N VAL A 132 16.58 17.38 19.91
CA VAL A 132 16.32 16.23 19.03
C VAL A 132 17.62 15.58 18.59
N THR A 133 17.69 14.26 18.71
CA THR A 133 18.78 13.46 18.13
C THR A 133 18.29 12.59 16.97
N TYR A 134 19.16 12.32 16.00
CA TYR A 134 18.84 11.50 14.82
C TYR A 134 19.69 10.23 14.75
N GLN A 135 19.05 9.10 14.40
CA GLN A 135 19.69 7.83 14.09
C GLN A 135 19.02 7.18 12.87
N ASN A 136 19.76 6.29 12.21
CA ASN A 136 19.18 5.36 11.25
C ASN A 136 19.88 4.00 11.28
N ARG A 137 19.13 2.94 10.97
CA ARG A 137 19.64 1.56 10.97
C ARG A 137 18.83 0.67 10.05
N PHE A 138 19.50 -0.18 9.28
CA PHE A 138 18.86 -1.20 8.47
C PHE A 138 18.24 -2.27 9.36
N VAL A 139 17.04 -2.70 9.01
CA VAL A 139 16.44 -3.89 9.60
C VAL A 139 17.27 -5.10 9.16
N GLN A 140 17.75 -5.88 10.11
CA GLN A 140 18.64 -7.02 9.85
C GLN A 140 17.86 -8.26 9.37
N THR A 141 17.19 -8.12 8.23
CA THR A 141 16.38 -9.15 7.58
C THR A 141 17.26 -10.25 6.97
N GLU A 142 16.71 -11.45 6.81
CA GLU A 142 17.44 -12.51 6.12
C GLU A 142 17.65 -12.18 4.63
N THR A 143 16.72 -11.47 4.00
CA THR A 143 16.88 -10.96 2.63
C THR A 143 18.10 -10.03 2.52
N LEU A 144 18.24 -9.04 3.42
CA LEU A 144 19.39 -8.12 3.42
C LEU A 144 20.71 -8.89 3.59
N LYS A 145 20.77 -9.82 4.54
CA LYS A 145 21.97 -10.63 4.81
C LYS A 145 22.36 -11.48 3.60
N LYS A 146 21.41 -12.18 2.99
CA LYS A 146 21.63 -13.03 1.80
C LYS A 146 22.12 -12.21 0.61
N ASN A 147 21.45 -11.09 0.32
CA ASN A 147 21.81 -10.18 -0.77
C ASN A 147 23.22 -9.59 -0.55
N THR A 148 23.52 -9.15 0.67
CA THR A 148 24.83 -8.60 1.03
C THR A 148 25.93 -9.65 0.94
N ALA A 149 25.72 -10.85 1.47
CA ALA A 149 26.71 -11.92 1.40
C ALA A 149 27.01 -12.36 -0.04
N ALA A 150 25.98 -12.36 -0.90
CA ALA A 150 26.12 -12.75 -2.30
C ALA A 150 26.59 -11.62 -3.23
N GLN A 151 26.59 -10.36 -2.75
CA GLN A 151 26.84 -9.16 -3.57
C GLN A 151 25.98 -9.07 -4.83
N ARG A 152 24.77 -9.62 -4.76
CA ARG A 152 23.77 -9.65 -5.84
C ARG A 152 22.38 -9.91 -5.25
N ILE A 153 21.33 -9.59 -6.00
CA ILE A 153 19.95 -9.82 -5.57
C ILE A 153 19.63 -11.31 -5.73
N VAL A 154 19.55 -12.04 -4.61
CA VAL A 154 19.31 -13.50 -4.56
C VAL A 154 17.92 -13.87 -4.01
N VAL A 155 17.17 -12.89 -3.53
CA VAL A 155 15.77 -13.04 -3.12
C VAL A 155 14.89 -12.20 -4.05
N THR A 156 13.82 -12.81 -4.55
CA THR A 156 12.85 -12.11 -5.41
C THR A 156 11.97 -11.23 -4.54
N GLU A 157 11.81 -9.97 -4.94
CA GLU A 157 11.01 -8.95 -4.25
C GLU A 157 9.74 -8.64 -5.05
N PHE A 158 9.07 -7.53 -4.73
CA PHE A 158 7.84 -7.12 -5.39
C PHE A 158 8.07 -6.83 -6.88
N GLY A 159 8.97 -5.90 -7.23
CA GLY A 159 9.24 -5.51 -8.61
C GLY A 159 10.53 -6.09 -9.21
N THR A 160 11.33 -6.80 -8.42
CA THR A 160 12.66 -7.29 -8.85
C THR A 160 12.78 -8.80 -8.72
N ALA A 161 13.07 -9.48 -9.83
CA ALA A 161 13.39 -10.90 -9.82
C ALA A 161 14.83 -11.14 -9.34
N ALA A 162 15.03 -12.16 -8.51
CA ALA A 162 16.37 -12.61 -8.13
C ALA A 162 17.17 -13.12 -9.33
N VAL A 163 18.50 -13.07 -9.21
CA VAL A 163 19.38 -13.81 -10.12
C VAL A 163 19.07 -15.31 -9.98
N PRO A 164 18.75 -16.02 -11.09
CA PRO A 164 18.50 -17.44 -11.05
C PRO A 164 19.67 -18.19 -10.42
N ASP A 165 19.42 -18.97 -9.39
CA ASP A 165 20.43 -19.88 -8.86
C ASP A 165 20.53 -21.12 -9.77
N PRO A 166 21.68 -21.39 -10.41
CA PRO A 166 21.86 -22.54 -11.30
C PRO A 166 21.86 -23.88 -10.56
N CYS A 167 22.03 -23.90 -9.23
CA CYS A 167 22.05 -25.10 -8.40
C CYS A 167 20.65 -25.56 -7.98
N HIS A 168 19.63 -24.70 -8.07
CA HIS A 168 18.25 -25.07 -7.77
C HIS A 168 17.55 -25.64 -9.00
N SER A 169 17.13 -26.91 -8.90
CA SER A 169 16.32 -27.55 -9.93
C SER A 169 14.91 -26.93 -9.99
N ILE A 170 14.18 -27.19 -11.08
CA ILE A 170 12.76 -26.80 -11.18
C ILE A 170 11.95 -27.41 -10.01
N PHE A 171 12.31 -28.61 -9.56
CA PHE A 171 11.66 -29.27 -8.44
C PHE A 171 11.85 -28.53 -7.12
N ASP A 172 13.06 -27.97 -6.88
CA ASP A 172 13.34 -27.17 -5.69
C ASP A 172 12.53 -25.88 -5.68
N ARG A 173 12.37 -25.23 -6.84
CA ARG A 173 11.51 -24.03 -6.97
C ARG A 173 10.04 -24.33 -6.69
N VAL A 174 9.52 -25.45 -7.19
CA VAL A 174 8.15 -25.89 -6.91
C VAL A 174 7.98 -26.23 -5.42
N SER A 175 8.97 -26.85 -4.78
CA SER A 175 8.92 -27.14 -3.35
C SER A 175 8.93 -25.88 -2.47
N ALA A 176 9.62 -24.82 -2.90
CA ALA A 176 9.68 -23.54 -2.20
C ALA A 176 8.34 -22.79 -2.19
N ILE A 177 7.47 -23.01 -3.19
CA ILE A 177 6.10 -22.44 -3.22
C ILE A 177 5.28 -22.87 -2.00
N PHE A 178 5.56 -24.05 -1.43
CA PHE A 178 4.82 -24.62 -0.31
C PHE A 178 5.43 -24.30 1.06
N ARG A 179 6.49 -23.48 1.10
CA ARG A 179 7.14 -23.03 2.34
C ARG A 179 6.83 -21.54 2.58
N PRO A 180 5.98 -21.21 3.57
CA PRO A 180 5.59 -19.82 3.82
C PRO A 180 6.77 -18.90 4.19
N ASP A 181 7.86 -19.47 4.71
CA ASP A 181 9.07 -18.81 5.21
C ASP A 181 10.17 -18.61 4.15
N ASN A 182 9.97 -19.10 2.92
CA ASN A 182 10.97 -19.05 1.84
C ASN A 182 10.91 -17.77 0.99
N GLY A 183 9.97 -16.86 1.26
CA GLY A 183 9.84 -15.57 0.58
C GLY A 183 10.72 -14.47 1.17
N SER A 184 10.55 -13.25 0.66
CA SER A 184 11.22 -12.08 1.23
C SER A 184 10.68 -11.75 2.63
N ASP A 185 11.60 -11.40 3.53
CA ASP A 185 11.29 -10.85 4.85
C ASP A 185 11.67 -9.37 4.97
N ASN A 186 11.80 -8.67 3.83
CA ASN A 186 12.13 -7.25 3.77
C ASN A 186 10.94 -6.38 4.23
N THR A 187 10.97 -5.99 5.50
CA THR A 187 9.86 -5.26 6.18
C THR A 187 10.01 -3.75 6.07
N MET A 188 9.99 -3.18 4.85
CA MET A 188 10.33 -1.76 4.62
C MET A 188 9.18 -0.76 4.70
N ILE A 189 7.94 -1.19 4.96
CA ILE A 189 6.77 -0.32 4.78
C ILE A 189 6.50 0.52 6.02
N SER A 190 6.26 -0.14 7.16
CA SER A 190 5.77 0.55 8.37
C SER A 190 6.37 -0.02 9.65
N ILE A 191 6.08 0.63 10.79
CA ILE A 191 6.42 0.19 12.13
C ILE A 191 5.25 0.50 13.08
N TYR A 192 4.83 -0.47 13.89
CA TYR A 192 3.69 -0.34 14.82
C TYR A 192 3.96 -1.00 16.17
N PRO A 193 3.34 -0.50 17.26
CA PRO A 193 3.41 -1.14 18.56
C PRO A 193 2.49 -2.36 18.66
N PHE A 194 2.99 -3.43 19.29
CA PHE A 194 2.23 -4.60 19.74
C PHE A 194 2.53 -4.77 21.23
N GLY A 195 1.70 -4.18 22.08
CA GLY A 195 2.02 -4.03 23.50
C GLY A 195 3.14 -2.99 23.71
N ASP A 196 4.18 -3.35 24.45
CA ASP A 196 5.39 -2.56 24.70
C ASP A 196 6.49 -2.75 23.65
N GLU A 197 6.31 -3.70 22.73
CA GLU A 197 7.24 -4.01 21.65
C GLU A 197 6.85 -3.31 20.34
N PHE A 198 7.82 -3.08 19.46
CA PHE A 198 7.62 -2.47 18.15
C PHE A 198 8.02 -3.44 17.04
N TYR A 199 7.20 -3.50 15.98
CA TYR A 199 7.41 -4.40 14.86
C TYR A 199 7.41 -3.66 13.53
N THR A 200 8.33 -4.00 12.63
CA THR A 200 8.29 -3.55 11.23
C THR A 200 7.49 -4.48 10.35
N PHE A 201 6.80 -3.91 9.36
CA PHE A 201 5.90 -4.64 8.47
C PHE A 201 6.26 -4.44 7.00
N THR A 202 5.90 -5.45 6.22
CA THR A 202 5.60 -5.38 4.78
C THR A 202 4.28 -6.15 4.57
N GLU A 203 4.01 -6.59 3.35
CA GLU A 203 2.81 -7.38 3.01
C GLU A 203 3.10 -8.88 2.82
N THR A 204 4.19 -9.36 3.41
CA THR A 204 4.51 -10.78 3.58
C THR A 204 4.14 -11.19 5.01
N PRO A 205 4.14 -12.49 5.37
CA PRO A 205 3.79 -12.90 6.73
C PRO A 205 4.90 -12.60 7.76
N MET A 206 6.02 -12.02 7.34
CA MET A 206 7.19 -11.79 8.20
C MET A 206 7.15 -10.39 8.81
N ILE A 207 7.42 -10.31 10.11
CA ILE A 207 7.60 -9.06 10.86
C ILE A 207 8.87 -9.13 11.70
N HIS A 208 9.49 -7.97 12.00
CA HIS A 208 10.70 -7.93 12.81
C HIS A 208 10.51 -7.07 14.06
N ARG A 209 10.88 -7.61 15.22
CA ARG A 209 10.88 -6.85 16.48
C ARG A 209 12.07 -5.91 16.51
N ILE A 210 11.81 -4.65 16.84
CA ILE A 210 12.77 -3.55 16.83
C ILE A 210 12.89 -2.96 18.23
N ASN A 211 14.11 -2.72 18.68
CA ASN A 211 14.37 -1.87 19.83
C ASN A 211 14.10 -0.39 19.48
N PRO A 212 13.11 0.28 20.08
CA PRO A 212 12.73 1.62 19.67
C PRO A 212 13.74 2.71 20.11
N ARG A 213 14.73 2.37 20.95
CA ARG A 213 15.80 3.30 21.39
C ARG A 213 17.08 3.18 20.56
N THR A 214 17.43 1.97 20.14
CA THR A 214 18.70 1.70 19.41
C THR A 214 18.50 1.33 17.95
N LEU A 215 17.25 1.16 17.52
CA LEU A 215 16.86 0.62 16.21
C LEU A 215 17.38 -0.79 15.92
N ALA A 216 17.92 -1.50 16.92
CA ALA A 216 18.39 -2.86 16.75
C ALA A 216 17.25 -3.80 16.37
N THR A 217 17.50 -4.71 15.43
CA THR A 217 16.60 -5.82 15.14
C THR A 217 16.82 -6.92 16.18
N GLU A 218 15.80 -7.21 16.98
CA GLU A 218 15.89 -8.11 18.13
C GLU A 218 15.14 -9.44 17.94
N GLY A 219 14.33 -9.56 16.90
CA GLY A 219 13.55 -10.76 16.64
C GLY A 219 12.91 -10.75 15.26
N ARG A 220 12.51 -11.94 14.81
CA ARG A 220 11.82 -12.20 13.54
C ARG A 220 10.66 -13.15 13.84
N ILE A 221 9.46 -12.79 13.40
CA ILE A 221 8.23 -13.56 13.62
C ILE A 221 7.58 -13.83 12.26
N CYS A 222 7.09 -15.05 12.08
CA CYS A 222 6.20 -15.43 10.98
C CYS A 222 4.76 -15.48 11.50
N VAL A 223 3.92 -14.54 11.09
CA VAL A 223 2.51 -14.43 11.53
C VAL A 223 1.68 -15.65 11.08
N THR A 224 2.09 -16.34 10.02
CA THR A 224 1.49 -17.60 9.58
C THR A 224 1.50 -18.66 10.68
N ASP A 225 2.56 -18.73 11.49
CA ASP A 225 2.72 -19.76 12.52
C ASP A 225 1.66 -19.66 13.63
N TYR A 226 1.10 -18.46 13.82
CA TYR A 226 0.11 -18.17 14.85
C TYR A 226 -1.33 -18.17 14.31
N THR A 227 -1.52 -17.75 13.06
CA THR A 227 -2.85 -17.39 12.54
C THR A 227 -3.25 -18.13 11.27
N GLY A 228 -2.29 -18.76 10.58
CA GLY A 228 -2.49 -19.45 9.31
C GLY A 228 -2.69 -18.54 8.09
N VAL A 229 -2.54 -17.22 8.23
CA VAL A 229 -2.55 -16.30 7.07
C VAL A 229 -1.24 -16.41 6.30
N VAL A 230 -1.30 -16.27 4.97
CA VAL A 230 -0.13 -16.33 4.07
C VAL A 230 0.46 -14.95 3.78
N ASN A 231 -0.30 -13.89 4.05
CA ASN A 231 0.12 -12.50 4.05
C ASN A 231 -0.80 -11.69 4.97
N HIS A 232 -0.42 -10.44 5.25
CA HIS A 232 -1.26 -9.48 5.94
C HIS A 232 -0.94 -8.07 5.46
N THR A 233 -1.82 -7.11 5.76
CA THR A 233 -1.53 -5.71 5.47
C THR A 233 -0.40 -5.18 6.35
N SER A 234 0.24 -4.10 5.90
CA SER A 234 1.24 -3.35 6.67
C SER A 234 0.63 -2.23 7.52
N HIS A 235 -0.71 -2.19 7.64
CA HIS A 235 -1.46 -1.15 8.35
C HIS A 235 -2.44 -1.76 9.36
N PRO A 236 -1.93 -2.40 10.43
CA PRO A 236 -2.78 -2.87 11.50
C PRO A 236 -3.45 -1.71 12.24
N HIS A 237 -4.65 -1.95 12.76
CA HIS A 237 -5.34 -1.03 13.67
C HIS A 237 -4.97 -1.33 15.12
N VAL A 238 -4.20 -0.44 15.75
CA VAL A 238 -3.91 -0.45 17.18
C VAL A 238 -5.05 0.26 17.93
N MET A 239 -5.79 -0.46 18.76
CA MET A 239 -6.91 0.09 19.54
C MET A 239 -6.42 0.77 20.82
N SER A 240 -7.22 1.66 21.40
CA SER A 240 -6.90 2.36 22.66
C SER A 240 -6.70 1.43 23.87
N ASN A 241 -7.27 0.22 23.84
CA ASN A 241 -7.08 -0.81 24.86
C ASN A 241 -5.86 -1.72 24.59
N GLY A 242 -5.02 -1.38 23.60
CA GLY A 242 -3.84 -2.14 23.21
C GLY A 242 -4.11 -3.36 22.32
N THR A 243 -5.38 -3.70 22.03
CA THR A 243 -5.69 -4.79 21.09
C THR A 243 -5.30 -4.35 19.68
N VAL A 244 -4.71 -5.25 18.91
CA VAL A 244 -4.35 -4.97 17.52
C VAL A 244 -5.19 -5.84 16.58
N TYR A 245 -5.77 -5.21 15.55
CA TYR A 245 -6.42 -5.92 14.45
C TYR A 245 -5.60 -5.78 13.17
N ASN A 246 -5.51 -6.84 12.38
CA ASN A 246 -4.94 -6.80 11.03
C ASN A 246 -5.78 -7.61 10.05
N LEU A 247 -5.73 -7.27 8.77
CA LEU A 247 -6.34 -8.03 7.68
C LEU A 247 -5.27 -8.86 6.98
N GLY A 248 -5.55 -10.12 6.69
CA GLY A 248 -4.64 -10.98 5.91
C GLY A 248 -5.37 -12.06 5.15
N MET A 249 -4.72 -12.64 4.14
CA MET A 249 -5.33 -13.72 3.36
C MET A 249 -4.95 -15.07 3.93
N ALA A 250 -5.89 -16.03 3.92
CA ALA A 250 -5.59 -17.44 4.13
C ALA A 250 -6.19 -18.28 2.99
N SER A 251 -5.73 -19.51 2.87
CA SER A 251 -6.31 -20.50 1.95
C SER A 251 -7.11 -21.55 2.72
N THR A 252 -8.35 -21.77 2.32
CA THR A 252 -9.24 -22.80 2.88
C THR A 252 -9.59 -23.84 1.82
N LYS A 253 -10.27 -24.93 2.21
CA LYS A 253 -10.78 -25.93 1.25
C LYS A 253 -11.74 -25.34 0.22
N SER A 254 -12.47 -24.29 0.58
CA SER A 254 -13.44 -23.59 -0.27
C SER A 254 -12.81 -22.55 -1.20
N GLY A 255 -11.54 -22.20 -0.99
CA GLY A 255 -10.80 -21.16 -1.71
C GLY A 255 -10.11 -20.15 -0.79
N PRO A 256 -9.53 -19.09 -1.36
CA PRO A 256 -8.93 -18.01 -0.59
C PRO A 256 -10.00 -17.21 0.17
N VAL A 257 -9.62 -16.74 1.36
CA VAL A 257 -10.46 -15.95 2.26
C VAL A 257 -9.63 -14.79 2.81
N TYR A 258 -10.28 -13.65 3.06
CA TYR A 258 -9.75 -12.58 3.89
C TYR A 258 -10.10 -12.84 5.35
N ASN A 259 -9.10 -12.82 6.22
CA ASN A 259 -9.23 -13.00 7.66
C ASN A 259 -8.95 -11.69 8.37
N ILE A 260 -9.86 -11.27 9.24
CA ILE A 260 -9.57 -10.27 10.26
C ILE A 260 -8.93 -11.00 11.44
N ILE A 261 -7.70 -10.65 11.77
CA ILE A 261 -6.90 -11.23 12.85
C ILE A 261 -7.00 -10.31 14.06
N CYS A 262 -7.23 -10.88 15.23
CA CYS A 262 -7.18 -10.19 16.51
C CYS A 262 -5.95 -10.64 17.28
N PHE A 263 -5.12 -9.68 17.69
CA PHE A 263 -4.01 -9.86 18.62
C PHE A 263 -4.43 -9.21 19.94
N PRO A 264 -4.90 -9.99 20.93
CA PRO A 264 -5.38 -9.44 22.19
C PRO A 264 -4.22 -8.86 23.00
N HIS A 265 -4.44 -7.71 23.64
CA HIS A 265 -3.44 -7.10 24.51
C HIS A 265 -3.14 -8.00 25.72
N GLY A 266 -1.86 -8.18 26.03
CA GLY A 266 -1.40 -8.95 27.19
C GLY A 266 -0.19 -9.83 26.85
N GLU A 267 0.25 -10.62 27.84
CA GLU A 267 1.33 -11.59 27.64
C GLU A 267 0.96 -12.64 26.59
N GLY A 268 1.94 -12.98 25.74
CA GLY A 268 1.74 -13.96 24.66
C GLY A 268 0.74 -13.50 23.60
N MET A 269 0.75 -12.20 23.26
CA MET A 269 -0.17 -11.57 22.30
C MET A 269 -0.24 -12.29 20.94
N PHE A 270 0.88 -12.87 20.46
CA PHE A 270 0.92 -13.65 19.24
C PHE A 270 0.37 -15.07 19.44
N GLU A 271 0.75 -15.75 20.52
CA GLU A 271 0.25 -17.10 20.87
C GLU A 271 -1.27 -17.11 21.10
N ASN A 272 -1.81 -16.00 21.58
CA ASN A 272 -3.24 -15.79 21.81
C ASN A 272 -3.97 -15.18 20.60
N ALA A 273 -3.28 -14.94 19.48
CA ALA A 273 -3.91 -14.39 18.29
C ALA A 273 -4.94 -15.35 17.70
N TYR A 274 -6.03 -14.80 17.13
CA TYR A 274 -7.08 -15.61 16.52
C TYR A 274 -7.78 -14.90 15.37
N VAL A 275 -8.36 -15.67 14.46
CA VAL A 275 -9.21 -15.14 13.38
C VAL A 275 -10.56 -14.70 13.96
N LYS A 276 -10.84 -13.41 13.89
CA LYS A 276 -12.06 -12.77 14.40
C LYS A 276 -13.21 -12.79 13.41
N ALA A 277 -12.91 -12.69 12.12
CA ALA A 277 -13.89 -12.78 11.03
C ALA A 277 -13.22 -13.36 9.78
N GLN A 278 -14.01 -14.02 8.92
CA GLN A 278 -13.54 -14.63 7.69
C GLN A 278 -14.49 -14.33 6.53
N ILE A 279 -13.97 -13.77 5.45
CA ILE A 279 -14.73 -13.31 4.29
C ILE A 279 -14.21 -14.01 3.04
N PRO A 280 -15.04 -14.76 2.29
CA PRO A 280 -14.62 -15.39 1.05
C PRO A 280 -14.16 -14.35 0.02
N CYS A 281 -13.02 -14.57 -0.65
CA CYS A 281 -12.64 -13.73 -1.78
C CYS A 281 -13.63 -13.90 -2.93
N ARG A 282 -13.99 -12.81 -3.63
CA ARG A 282 -14.94 -12.91 -4.76
C ARG A 282 -14.41 -13.76 -5.92
N TRP A 283 -13.09 -13.87 -6.07
CA TRP A 283 -12.44 -14.61 -7.15
C TRP A 283 -11.45 -15.65 -6.61
N LYS A 284 -11.79 -16.93 -6.78
CA LYS A 284 -10.99 -18.04 -6.24
C LYS A 284 -9.56 -18.12 -6.78
N LEU A 285 -9.32 -17.68 -8.01
CA LEU A 285 -8.00 -17.71 -8.65
C LEU A 285 -7.34 -16.33 -8.78
N ASN A 286 -8.02 -15.28 -8.34
CA ASN A 286 -7.55 -13.90 -8.42
C ASN A 286 -7.99 -13.13 -7.16
N PRO A 287 -7.60 -13.54 -5.94
CA PRO A 287 -7.95 -12.78 -4.73
C PRO A 287 -7.58 -11.30 -4.88
N GLY A 288 -8.41 -10.42 -4.35
CA GLY A 288 -8.19 -8.97 -4.35
C GLY A 288 -6.96 -8.58 -3.56
N TYR A 289 -6.24 -7.57 -4.05
CA TYR A 289 -5.12 -6.96 -3.36
C TYR A 289 -5.62 -6.02 -2.26
N MET A 290 -5.16 -6.22 -1.02
CA MET A 290 -5.58 -5.47 0.16
C MET A 290 -4.37 -4.81 0.81
N HIS A 291 -4.33 -3.47 0.80
CA HIS A 291 -3.27 -2.69 1.43
C HIS A 291 -3.65 -2.19 2.82
N THR A 292 -4.92 -1.85 3.02
CA THR A 292 -5.50 -1.40 4.29
C THR A 292 -6.91 -1.96 4.46
N PHE A 293 -7.48 -1.83 5.66
CA PHE A 293 -8.88 -2.11 5.95
C PHE A 293 -9.38 -1.07 6.96
N GLY A 294 -10.69 -1.00 7.18
CA GLY A 294 -11.28 -0.08 8.14
C GLY A 294 -11.88 -0.79 9.35
N ILE A 295 -12.03 -0.03 10.43
CA ILE A 295 -12.72 -0.42 11.66
C ILE A 295 -13.58 0.73 12.18
N THR A 296 -14.87 0.46 12.41
CA THR A 296 -15.80 1.35 13.12
C THR A 296 -16.10 0.76 14.50
N GLU A 297 -17.00 1.37 15.28
CA GLU A 297 -17.42 0.83 16.57
C GLU A 297 -17.98 -0.60 16.44
N HIS A 298 -18.84 -0.83 15.44
CA HIS A 298 -19.56 -2.09 15.24
C HIS A 298 -19.10 -2.90 14.03
N TYR A 299 -18.37 -2.34 13.07
CA TYR A 299 -18.02 -3.03 11.82
C TYR A 299 -16.51 -3.09 11.58
N PHE A 300 -16.03 -4.18 10.99
CA PHE A 300 -14.86 -4.13 10.13
C PHE A 300 -15.32 -3.78 8.72
N VAL A 301 -14.55 -2.94 8.04
CA VAL A 301 -14.84 -2.45 6.69
C VAL A 301 -13.79 -3.01 5.74
N ILE A 302 -14.21 -3.84 4.79
CA ILE A 302 -13.32 -4.35 3.73
C ILE A 302 -13.70 -3.70 2.42
N VAL A 303 -12.77 -2.99 1.79
CA VAL A 303 -12.93 -2.39 0.47
C VAL A 303 -12.17 -3.25 -0.55
N GLU A 304 -12.88 -4.18 -1.18
CA GLU A 304 -12.32 -5.11 -2.19
C GLU A 304 -12.26 -4.44 -3.56
N GLN A 305 -11.10 -3.84 -3.85
CA GLN A 305 -10.79 -3.21 -5.14
C GLN A 305 -10.58 -4.22 -6.29
N PRO A 306 -10.75 -3.83 -7.57
CA PRO A 306 -10.54 -4.69 -8.72
C PRO A 306 -9.09 -4.84 -9.18
N LEU A 307 -8.12 -4.55 -8.30
CA LEU A 307 -6.76 -5.07 -8.41
C LEU A 307 -6.68 -6.42 -7.68
N SER A 308 -6.14 -7.42 -8.34
CA SER A 308 -6.03 -8.78 -7.80
C SER A 308 -4.62 -9.35 -7.92
N VAL A 309 -4.32 -10.35 -7.11
CA VAL A 309 -3.14 -11.20 -7.26
C VAL A 309 -3.57 -12.50 -7.95
N SER A 310 -3.18 -12.68 -9.20
CA SER A 310 -3.49 -13.88 -10.00
C SER A 310 -2.70 -15.08 -9.53
N LEU A 311 -3.36 -16.09 -8.94
CA LEU A 311 -2.70 -17.34 -8.51
C LEU A 311 -2.05 -18.10 -9.68
N PRO A 312 -2.66 -18.20 -10.88
CA PRO A 312 -2.00 -18.79 -12.03
C PRO A 312 -0.72 -18.06 -12.46
N GLU A 313 -0.74 -16.72 -12.49
CA GLU A 313 0.46 -15.94 -12.83
C GLU A 313 1.51 -16.01 -11.72
N PHE A 314 1.10 -16.12 -10.45
CA PHE A 314 2.02 -16.37 -9.33
C PHE A 314 2.78 -17.69 -9.48
N ILE A 315 2.08 -18.79 -9.75
CA ILE A 315 2.73 -20.10 -9.99
C ILE A 315 3.69 -20.01 -11.18
N LYS A 316 3.27 -19.34 -12.26
CA LYS A 316 4.11 -19.11 -13.44
C LYS A 316 5.33 -18.26 -13.11
N ALA A 317 5.19 -17.19 -12.34
CA ALA A 317 6.27 -16.31 -11.92
C ALA A 317 7.33 -17.09 -11.12
N GLN A 318 6.91 -17.97 -10.21
CA GLN A 318 7.81 -18.85 -9.45
C GLN A 318 8.58 -19.83 -10.35
N ILE A 319 7.94 -20.38 -11.39
CA ILE A 319 8.58 -21.31 -12.33
C ILE A 319 9.55 -20.58 -13.27
N PHE A 320 9.13 -19.44 -13.82
CA PHE A 320 9.88 -18.69 -14.83
C PHE A 320 10.74 -17.55 -14.27
N ASN A 321 10.87 -17.46 -12.94
CA ASN A 321 11.69 -16.48 -12.24
C ASN A 321 11.30 -15.03 -12.60
N GLN A 322 10.02 -14.71 -12.44
CA GLN A 322 9.48 -13.35 -12.58
C GLN A 322 9.26 -12.73 -11.20
N ASN A 323 9.19 -11.39 -11.16
CA ASN A 323 8.87 -10.62 -9.96
C ASN A 323 7.40 -10.83 -9.53
N THR A 324 7.06 -10.38 -8.32
CA THR A 324 5.72 -10.58 -7.76
C THR A 324 4.68 -9.64 -8.38
N SER A 325 5.08 -8.43 -8.78
CA SER A 325 4.21 -7.43 -9.41
C SER A 325 3.61 -7.92 -10.73
N ALA A 326 4.30 -8.80 -11.48
CA ALA A 326 3.77 -9.46 -12.67
C ALA A 326 2.49 -10.29 -12.41
N CYS A 327 2.17 -10.59 -11.15
CA CYS A 327 0.96 -11.31 -10.77
C CYS A 327 -0.25 -10.40 -10.59
N LEU A 328 -0.06 -9.07 -10.57
CA LEU A 328 -1.13 -8.11 -10.40
C LEU A 328 -2.00 -8.04 -11.66
N LYS A 329 -3.33 -8.05 -11.46
CA LYS A 329 -4.30 -7.93 -12.55
C LYS A 329 -5.43 -7.00 -12.16
N TRP A 330 -5.56 -5.93 -12.94
CA TRP A 330 -6.67 -4.97 -12.86
C TRP A 330 -7.86 -5.45 -13.70
N PHE A 331 -9.06 -5.33 -13.13
CA PHE A 331 -10.33 -5.63 -13.81
C PHE A 331 -11.20 -4.37 -13.87
N ASP A 332 -10.89 -3.49 -14.82
CA ASP A 332 -11.56 -2.21 -15.04
C ASP A 332 -13.10 -2.29 -15.17
N ASN A 333 -13.64 -3.39 -15.67
CA ASN A 333 -15.08 -3.59 -15.81
C ASN A 333 -15.76 -4.19 -14.57
N LYS A 334 -15.08 -4.22 -13.42
CA LYS A 334 -15.58 -4.78 -12.16
C LYS A 334 -15.67 -3.70 -11.08
N PRO A 335 -16.74 -3.69 -10.27
CA PRO A 335 -16.89 -2.66 -9.25
C PRO A 335 -15.89 -2.85 -8.10
N CYS A 336 -15.63 -1.78 -7.36
CA CYS A 336 -15.16 -1.90 -5.98
C CYS A 336 -16.33 -2.39 -5.10
N LEU A 337 -16.05 -3.28 -4.16
CA LEU A 337 -17.04 -3.80 -3.22
C LEU A 337 -16.70 -3.37 -1.80
N PHE A 338 -17.71 -2.93 -1.04
CA PHE A 338 -17.58 -2.64 0.38
C PHE A 338 -18.32 -3.72 1.16
N TYR A 339 -17.64 -4.37 2.08
CA TYR A 339 -18.24 -5.31 3.03
C TYR A 339 -18.21 -4.73 4.43
N LEU A 340 -19.38 -4.65 5.07
CA LEU A 340 -19.49 -4.37 6.49
C LEU A 340 -19.63 -5.70 7.24
N VAL A 341 -18.63 -6.01 8.05
CA VAL A 341 -18.53 -7.23 8.84
C VAL A 341 -18.81 -6.89 10.29
N ASP A 342 -19.90 -7.40 10.85
CA ASP A 342 -20.25 -7.14 12.24
C ASP A 342 -19.15 -7.65 13.17
N ARG A 343 -18.59 -6.77 14.01
CA ARG A 343 -17.48 -7.08 14.91
C ARG A 343 -17.90 -8.05 16.01
N ARG A 344 -19.19 -8.19 16.31
CA ARG A 344 -19.66 -9.14 17.33
C ARG A 344 -19.69 -10.55 16.79
N SER A 345 -20.47 -10.79 15.73
CA SER A 345 -20.67 -12.10 15.10
C SER A 345 -19.52 -12.53 14.20
N GLY A 346 -18.84 -11.60 13.54
CA GLY A 346 -17.85 -11.87 12.49
C GLY A 346 -18.46 -12.09 11.10
N GLU A 347 -19.76 -11.86 10.94
CA GLU A 347 -20.50 -12.09 9.70
C GLU A 347 -20.58 -10.82 8.84
N VAL A 348 -20.59 -10.99 7.52
CA VAL A 348 -20.89 -9.90 6.58
C VAL A 348 -22.39 -9.59 6.67
N VAL A 349 -22.73 -8.38 7.08
CA VAL A 349 -24.13 -7.95 7.28
C VAL A 349 -24.61 -6.95 6.24
N HIS A 350 -23.69 -6.17 5.66
CA HIS A 350 -24.01 -5.30 4.51
C HIS A 350 -22.97 -5.43 3.40
N LYS A 351 -23.43 -5.23 2.16
CA LYS A 351 -22.60 -5.19 0.97
C LYS A 351 -23.01 -4.02 0.09
N PHE A 352 -22.04 -3.24 -0.37
CA PHE A 352 -22.22 -2.12 -1.29
C PHE A 352 -21.25 -2.26 -2.47
N GLN A 353 -21.50 -1.49 -3.52
CA GLN A 353 -20.61 -1.41 -4.67
C GLN A 353 -20.44 0.03 -5.15
N SER A 354 -19.33 0.33 -5.80
CA SER A 354 -19.11 1.60 -6.49
C SER A 354 -18.48 1.36 -7.85
N ASP A 355 -18.29 2.42 -8.62
CA ASP A 355 -17.37 2.40 -9.75
C ASP A 355 -15.96 1.93 -9.33
N PRO A 356 -15.19 1.32 -10.25
CA PRO A 356 -13.84 0.86 -9.99
C PRO A 356 -12.91 2.01 -9.59
N PHE A 357 -12.13 1.81 -8.54
CA PHE A 357 -11.01 2.68 -8.16
C PHE A 357 -9.90 1.84 -7.51
N PHE A 358 -8.69 2.36 -7.54
CA PHE A 358 -7.56 1.80 -6.80
C PHE A 358 -7.32 2.64 -5.55
N TYR A 359 -6.90 2.02 -4.45
CA TYR A 359 -6.49 2.72 -3.25
C TYR A 359 -5.40 1.95 -2.51
N LEU A 360 -4.62 2.71 -1.76
CA LEU A 360 -3.72 2.18 -0.75
C LEU A 360 -4.31 2.47 0.64
N HIS A 361 -4.58 3.74 0.95
CA HIS A 361 -4.90 4.14 2.32
C HIS A 361 -6.35 4.59 2.51
N ILE A 362 -6.99 4.03 3.53
CA ILE A 362 -8.20 4.59 4.15
C ILE A 362 -7.76 5.68 5.14
N ILE A 363 -8.41 6.84 5.09
CA ILE A 363 -8.15 8.00 5.95
C ILE A 363 -8.78 7.76 7.33
N ASN A 364 -10.10 7.55 7.37
CA ASN A 364 -10.85 7.15 8.56
C ASN A 364 -12.22 6.59 8.15
N GLN A 365 -12.89 5.97 9.11
CA GLN A 365 -14.23 5.41 8.96
C GLN A 365 -14.98 5.51 10.28
N TYR A 366 -16.28 5.77 10.25
CA TYR A 366 -17.09 5.88 11.46
C TYR A 366 -18.58 5.67 11.18
N GLU A 367 -19.34 5.44 12.24
CA GLU A 367 -20.80 5.32 12.18
C GLU A 367 -21.46 6.63 12.58
N ARG A 368 -22.53 7.01 11.88
CA ARG A 368 -23.33 8.20 12.19
C ARG A 368 -24.72 8.10 11.57
N ASP A 369 -25.75 8.37 12.37
CA ASP A 369 -27.16 8.51 11.94
C ASP A 369 -27.61 7.42 10.95
N ASP A 370 -27.42 6.13 11.30
CA ASP A 370 -27.71 4.94 10.45
C ASP A 370 -26.89 4.83 9.15
N HIS A 371 -25.69 5.41 9.11
CA HIS A 371 -24.74 5.28 8.02
C HIS A 371 -23.35 4.91 8.53
N VAL A 372 -22.56 4.27 7.66
CA VAL A 372 -21.11 4.20 7.80
C VAL A 372 -20.47 5.17 6.82
N VAL A 373 -19.66 6.10 7.32
CA VAL A 373 -18.86 7.04 6.52
C VAL A 373 -17.45 6.50 6.39
N ILE A 374 -16.87 6.54 5.20
CA ILE A 374 -15.52 6.05 4.90
C ILE A 374 -14.81 7.05 3.99
N ASP A 375 -13.65 7.53 4.43
CA ASP A 375 -12.82 8.47 3.69
C ASP A 375 -11.57 7.73 3.18
N ILE A 376 -11.24 7.85 1.89
CA ILE A 376 -10.21 7.03 1.23
C ILE A 376 -9.38 7.90 0.26
N CYS A 377 -8.05 7.69 0.22
CA CYS A 377 -7.20 8.20 -0.85
C CYS A 377 -7.36 7.32 -2.11
N CYS A 378 -8.14 7.78 -3.08
CA CYS A 378 -8.50 7.01 -4.26
C CYS A 378 -7.73 7.45 -5.52
N TYR A 379 -7.41 6.48 -6.36
CA TYR A 379 -6.86 6.63 -7.70
C TYR A 379 -7.84 6.04 -8.70
N LYS A 380 -7.78 6.54 -9.94
CA LYS A 380 -8.60 6.01 -11.03
C LYS A 380 -8.32 4.54 -11.33
N ASN A 381 -7.05 4.14 -11.24
CA ASN A 381 -6.55 2.81 -11.57
C ASN A 381 -5.17 2.60 -10.87
N PRO A 382 -4.56 1.41 -10.96
CA PRO A 382 -3.33 1.10 -10.23
C PRO A 382 -2.05 1.55 -10.95
N GLU A 383 -2.13 2.42 -11.97
CA GLU A 383 -0.94 2.86 -12.73
C GLU A 383 0.09 3.59 -11.86
N MET A 384 -0.32 4.15 -10.72
CA MET A 384 0.63 4.72 -9.75
C MET A 384 1.71 3.73 -9.30
N ILE A 385 1.42 2.42 -9.31
CA ILE A 385 2.38 1.37 -8.96
C ILE A 385 3.51 1.36 -9.99
N ASN A 386 3.19 1.54 -11.28
CA ASN A 386 4.18 1.60 -12.36
C ASN A 386 5.05 2.86 -12.28
N CYS A 387 4.51 3.96 -11.74
CA CYS A 387 5.27 5.17 -11.46
C CYS A 387 6.32 5.00 -10.35
N MET A 388 6.18 3.99 -9.48
CA MET A 388 7.11 3.68 -8.37
C MET A 388 8.26 2.74 -8.76
N TYR A 389 8.37 2.34 -10.03
CA TYR A 389 9.61 1.78 -10.56
C TYR A 389 10.72 2.85 -10.56
N LEU A 390 11.94 2.45 -10.20
CA LEU A 390 13.08 3.37 -10.15
C LEU A 390 13.36 3.99 -11.53
N GLU A 391 13.25 3.21 -12.60
CA GLU A 391 13.39 3.73 -13.98
C GLU A 391 12.31 4.78 -14.30
N SER A 392 11.07 4.58 -13.87
CA SER A 392 9.99 5.56 -14.05
C SER A 392 10.28 6.86 -13.28
N MET A 393 10.74 6.77 -12.03
CA MET A 393 11.11 7.95 -11.22
C MET A 393 12.32 8.69 -11.80
N MET A 394 13.33 7.98 -12.30
CA MET A 394 14.50 8.57 -12.96
C MET A 394 14.11 9.33 -14.24
N ASN A 395 13.13 8.81 -14.98
CA ASN A 395 12.72 9.36 -16.28
C ASN A 395 11.47 10.24 -16.19
N MET A 396 10.95 10.54 -14.99
CA MET A 396 9.68 11.25 -14.83
C MET A 396 9.66 12.59 -15.58
N GLN A 397 10.79 13.27 -15.63
CA GLN A 397 10.93 14.59 -16.27
C GLN A 397 10.74 14.55 -17.80
N SER A 398 10.73 13.37 -18.41
CA SER A 398 10.52 13.15 -19.83
C SER A 398 9.12 12.61 -20.17
N ASN A 399 8.30 12.31 -19.15
CA ASN A 399 6.98 11.72 -19.32
C ASN A 399 5.89 12.73 -18.90
N PRO A 400 5.21 13.40 -19.83
CA PRO A 400 4.20 14.40 -19.50
C PRO A 400 2.96 13.81 -18.79
N ASN A 401 2.77 12.49 -18.84
CA ASN A 401 1.60 11.84 -18.24
C ASN A 401 1.87 11.34 -16.80
N TYR A 402 3.09 11.48 -16.28
CA TYR A 402 3.47 10.93 -14.97
C TYR A 402 2.57 11.45 -13.84
N ALA A 403 2.24 12.75 -13.85
CA ALA A 403 1.33 13.36 -12.87
C ALA A 403 -0.08 12.77 -12.91
N THR A 404 -0.71 12.75 -14.08
CA THR A 404 -2.05 12.16 -14.27
C THR A 404 -2.12 10.69 -13.81
N LEU A 405 -1.05 9.91 -13.98
CA LEU A 405 -0.99 8.50 -13.55
C LEU A 405 -0.83 8.33 -12.03
N PHE A 406 -0.32 9.36 -11.36
CA PHE A 406 -0.05 9.37 -9.92
C PHE A 406 -1.07 10.20 -9.12
N ARG A 407 -2.12 10.72 -9.78
CA ARG A 407 -3.06 11.67 -9.20
C ARG A 407 -4.11 10.97 -8.32
N GLY A 408 -3.84 10.88 -7.02
CA GLY A 408 -4.80 10.44 -6.00
C GLY A 408 -5.72 11.58 -5.56
N ARG A 409 -6.90 11.27 -4.99
CA ARG A 409 -7.80 12.25 -4.35
C ARG A 409 -8.49 11.68 -3.11
N PRO A 410 -8.73 12.49 -2.06
CA PRO A 410 -9.49 12.06 -0.89
C PRO A 410 -10.99 12.07 -1.20
N LEU A 411 -11.60 10.89 -1.18
CA LEU A 411 -13.01 10.67 -1.47
C LEU A 411 -13.75 10.15 -0.23
N ARG A 412 -14.96 10.66 0.03
CA ARG A 412 -15.86 10.17 1.08
C ARG A 412 -17.00 9.35 0.49
N PHE A 413 -17.09 8.10 0.92
CA PHE A 413 -18.22 7.21 0.69
C PHE A 413 -19.13 7.20 1.92
N VAL A 414 -20.43 7.11 1.70
CA VAL A 414 -21.43 6.99 2.77
C VAL A 414 -22.32 5.78 2.48
N LEU A 415 -22.37 4.86 3.42
CA LEU A 415 -23.01 3.55 3.29
C LEU A 415 -24.27 3.51 4.18
N PRO A 416 -25.49 3.60 3.63
CA PRO A 416 -26.72 3.55 4.44
C PRO A 416 -26.94 2.14 5.02
N LEU A 417 -27.17 2.06 6.34
CA LEU A 417 -27.42 0.81 7.06
C LEU A 417 -28.89 0.42 7.06
N ALA A 418 -29.79 1.42 7.09
CA ALA A 418 -31.23 1.19 7.10
C ALA A 418 -31.73 0.81 5.69
N SER A 419 -32.01 -0.46 5.48
CA SER A 419 -32.81 -0.92 4.35
C SER A 419 -34.28 -0.51 4.60
N LYS A 420 -34.69 0.68 4.15
CA LYS A 420 -36.14 0.93 4.01
C LYS A 420 -36.68 -0.02 2.94
N ALA A 421 -37.27 -1.12 3.41
CA ALA A 421 -38.05 -2.14 2.70
C ALA A 421 -37.28 -3.15 1.79
N ASN A 422 -36.98 -4.33 2.33
CA ASN A 422 -37.45 -5.66 1.85
C ASN A 422 -36.65 -6.83 2.48
N GLU A 423 -36.66 -6.94 3.81
CA GLU A 423 -35.99 -8.03 4.55
C GLU A 423 -36.88 -9.26 4.81
N THR A 424 -37.94 -9.49 4.04
CA THR A 424 -38.78 -10.70 4.18
C THR A 424 -38.48 -11.83 3.21
N ALA A 425 -37.45 -11.74 2.34
CA ALA A 425 -37.20 -12.79 1.34
C ALA A 425 -35.90 -13.61 1.47
N ASN A 426 -34.89 -13.18 2.25
CA ASN A 426 -33.56 -13.82 2.21
C ASN A 426 -33.07 -14.50 3.51
N CYS A 427 -33.90 -14.54 4.57
CA CYS A 427 -33.43 -15.00 5.89
C CYS A 427 -33.43 -16.54 6.08
N GLU A 428 -33.90 -17.33 5.11
CA GLU A 428 -34.06 -18.79 5.30
C GLU A 428 -32.90 -19.67 4.79
N GLN A 429 -31.89 -19.13 4.08
CA GLN A 429 -30.82 -19.99 3.51
C GLN A 429 -29.50 -20.06 4.30
N ASN A 430 -29.26 -19.23 5.33
CA ASN A 430 -27.96 -19.17 6.00
C ASN A 430 -27.96 -19.51 7.50
N ARG A 431 -28.90 -20.34 7.98
CA ARG A 431 -28.85 -20.88 9.36
C ARG A 431 -28.29 -22.29 9.41
N GLN A 432 -26.99 -22.45 9.22
CA GLN A 432 -26.24 -23.57 9.82
C GLN A 432 -24.73 -23.34 9.75
N MET A 433 -24.14 -22.90 10.88
CA MET A 433 -22.94 -23.48 11.51
C MET A 433 -22.30 -22.48 12.49
N GLY A 434 -22.74 -22.51 13.74
CA GLY A 434 -22.00 -21.91 14.86
C GLY A 434 -21.34 -23.00 15.71
N ARG A 435 -20.06 -23.27 15.49
CA ARG A 435 -19.20 -23.93 16.49
C ARG A 435 -17.81 -23.27 16.47
N ARG A 436 -17.44 -22.67 17.60
CA ARG A 436 -16.05 -22.28 17.91
C ARG A 436 -15.15 -23.50 17.70
N GLN A 437 -14.29 -23.48 16.68
CA GLN A 437 -13.24 -24.47 16.49
C GLN A 437 -11.88 -23.85 16.84
N ARG A 438 -11.18 -24.47 17.79
CA ARG A 438 -9.71 -24.39 17.88
C ARG A 438 -9.16 -25.14 16.67
N LEU A 439 -8.38 -24.46 15.81
CA LEU A 439 -7.75 -25.09 14.66
C LEU A 439 -6.63 -26.04 15.11
N MET A 440 -6.63 -27.26 14.55
CA MET A 440 -5.47 -28.16 14.55
C MET A 440 -4.62 -27.93 13.29
N LYS A 441 -3.31 -28.19 13.46
CA LYS A 441 -2.20 -28.03 12.50
C LYS A 441 -2.52 -28.58 11.10
N SER A 442 -2.15 -27.82 10.06
CA SER A 442 -2.32 -28.19 8.65
C SER A 442 -1.34 -29.31 8.24
N PHE A 443 -1.82 -30.24 7.41
CA PHE A 443 -1.01 -31.26 6.74
C PHE A 443 -1.01 -31.02 5.22
N THR A 444 0.15 -31.19 4.61
CA THR A 444 0.44 -31.10 3.18
C THR A 444 -0.20 -32.23 2.38
N LEU A 445 -0.86 -31.92 1.26
CA LEU A 445 -1.50 -32.89 0.37
C LEU A 445 -0.73 -33.03 -0.94
N SER A 446 0.05 -34.11 -1.04
CA SER A 446 0.51 -34.72 -2.28
C SER A 446 -0.55 -35.69 -2.82
N GLY A 447 -0.91 -35.55 -4.10
CA GLY A 447 -1.59 -36.60 -4.86
C GLY A 447 -2.96 -36.21 -5.40
N ILE A 448 -3.06 -36.09 -6.72
CA ILE A 448 -3.93 -36.88 -7.60
C ILE A 448 -3.85 -36.24 -9.00
N SER A 449 -3.26 -36.99 -9.93
CA SER A 449 -3.28 -36.77 -11.37
C SER A 449 -4.44 -37.56 -11.96
N SER A 450 -5.25 -36.96 -12.83
CA SER A 450 -5.60 -37.58 -14.12
C SER A 450 -6.53 -36.70 -14.99
N ARG A 451 -6.15 -36.66 -16.28
CA ARG A 451 -6.94 -36.53 -17.52
C ARG A 451 -7.96 -35.39 -17.63
N LEU A 452 -7.80 -34.55 -18.67
CA LEU A 452 -8.77 -34.41 -19.78
C LEU A 452 -8.18 -33.58 -20.94
N GLN A 453 -8.75 -33.81 -22.12
CA GLN A 453 -8.27 -33.50 -23.47
C GLN A 453 -8.31 -32.02 -23.85
N GLN A 454 -7.47 -31.65 -24.82
CA GLN A 454 -7.44 -30.33 -25.46
C GLN A 454 -8.60 -30.13 -26.45
N PRO A 455 -9.18 -28.91 -26.50
CA PRO A 455 -9.66 -28.34 -27.75
C PRO A 455 -8.87 -27.08 -28.13
N LYS A 456 -8.63 -26.96 -29.44
CA LYS A 456 -7.92 -25.86 -30.12
C LYS A 456 -8.70 -24.54 -29.98
N LEU A 457 -8.06 -23.51 -29.44
CA LEU A 457 -8.54 -22.12 -29.47
C LEU A 457 -8.21 -21.46 -30.83
N LYS A 458 -9.25 -20.95 -31.50
CA LYS A 458 -9.12 -20.04 -32.64
C LYS A 458 -8.66 -18.66 -32.14
N ARG A 459 -7.70 -18.08 -32.86
CA ARG A 459 -7.27 -16.68 -32.71
C ARG A 459 -8.46 -15.75 -33.01
N SER A 460 -8.76 -14.86 -32.07
CA SER A 460 -9.47 -13.61 -32.35
C SER A 460 -8.43 -12.49 -32.24
N GLN A 461 -8.20 -11.81 -33.37
CA GLN A 461 -7.52 -10.52 -33.41
C GLN A 461 -8.51 -9.47 -32.90
N THR A 462 -8.09 -8.63 -31.97
CA THR A 462 -8.80 -7.39 -31.63
C THR A 462 -8.16 -6.25 -32.41
N GLU A 463 -8.95 -5.67 -33.30
CA GLU A 463 -8.68 -4.38 -33.96
C GLU A 463 -9.01 -3.27 -32.95
N TYR A 464 -8.09 -2.32 -32.81
CA TYR A 464 -8.33 -1.05 -32.12
C TYR A 464 -8.85 -0.07 -33.18
N GLU A 465 -10.05 0.48 -32.99
CA GLU A 465 -10.49 1.68 -33.69
C GLU A 465 -10.87 2.75 -32.65
N ASP A 466 -10.05 3.80 -32.65
CA ASP A 466 -10.30 5.22 -32.47
C ASP A 466 -11.52 5.69 -31.67
N ILE A 467 -11.25 6.39 -30.57
CA ILE A 467 -12.15 7.42 -30.03
C ILE A 467 -11.38 8.75 -30.08
N ASN A 468 -11.66 9.54 -31.11
CA ASN A 468 -11.19 10.92 -31.24
C ASN A 468 -11.96 11.84 -30.28
N PHE A 469 -11.24 12.69 -29.56
CA PHE A 469 -11.78 13.88 -28.91
C PHE A 469 -11.00 15.10 -29.39
N THR A 470 -11.67 15.98 -30.12
CA THR A 470 -11.18 17.33 -30.41
C THR A 470 -12.26 18.33 -30.02
N VAL A 471 -11.90 19.34 -29.24
CA VAL A 471 -12.58 20.64 -29.24
C VAL A 471 -11.49 21.72 -29.12
N ASN A 472 -11.48 22.64 -30.09
CA ASN A 472 -10.55 23.76 -30.18
C ASN A 472 -10.99 24.95 -29.30
N ASN A 473 -10.00 25.45 -28.54
CA ASN A 473 -9.58 26.84 -28.25
C ASN A 473 -10.37 27.79 -27.32
N ASN A 474 -9.69 28.06 -26.18
CA ASN A 474 -9.47 29.34 -25.47
C ASN A 474 -10.57 29.92 -24.53
N PRO A 475 -10.21 30.73 -23.50
CA PRO A 475 -9.31 30.47 -22.37
C PRO A 475 -9.89 31.05 -21.05
N GLU A 476 -10.51 30.25 -20.18
CA GLU A 476 -10.65 30.59 -18.74
C GLU A 476 -10.60 29.26 -17.97
N ILE A 477 -9.46 29.04 -17.32
CA ILE A 477 -9.07 27.79 -16.65
C ILE A 477 -9.54 27.84 -15.19
N GLY A 478 -10.22 26.79 -14.75
CA GLY A 478 -10.46 26.51 -13.34
C GLY A 478 -11.88 26.04 -13.06
N LYS A 479 -12.00 24.78 -12.60
CA LYS A 479 -13.21 23.97 -12.33
C LYS A 479 -13.66 23.18 -13.57
N ASP A 480 -13.50 21.85 -13.53
CA ASP A 480 -14.41 20.85 -14.13
C ASP A 480 -13.77 19.47 -14.48
N ASP A 481 -12.63 19.09 -13.88
CA ASP A 481 -12.06 17.73 -14.10
C ASP A 481 -12.50 16.65 -13.07
N TYR A 482 -13.45 16.96 -12.18
CA TYR A 482 -14.09 15.98 -11.27
C TYR A 482 -15.60 15.87 -11.45
N ASN A 483 -16.10 16.03 -12.67
CA ASN A 483 -17.45 15.56 -12.99
C ASN A 483 -17.43 14.05 -13.21
N PHE A 484 -17.70 13.29 -12.13
CA PHE A 484 -18.03 11.86 -12.16
C PHE A 484 -19.37 11.57 -12.86
N THR A 485 -20.00 12.61 -13.44
CA THR A 485 -21.22 12.54 -14.24
C THR A 485 -20.85 12.31 -15.71
N ALA A 486 -21.54 11.38 -16.36
CA ALA A 486 -21.58 11.16 -17.82
C ALA A 486 -20.77 9.98 -18.42
N LYS A 487 -20.75 8.80 -17.77
CA LYS A 487 -20.58 7.54 -18.54
C LYS A 487 -21.56 6.38 -18.25
N ASN A 488 -22.61 6.57 -17.44
CA ASN A 488 -23.61 5.52 -17.21
C ASN A 488 -25.03 6.05 -16.91
N ASP A 489 -25.58 6.92 -17.76
CA ASP A 489 -27.03 7.21 -17.79
C ASP A 489 -27.82 6.06 -18.44
N LYS A 490 -27.44 4.81 -18.15
CA LYS A 490 -28.15 3.59 -18.56
C LYS A 490 -29.08 3.05 -17.47
N TYR A 491 -29.12 3.68 -16.31
CA TYR A 491 -29.91 3.24 -15.17
C TYR A 491 -30.87 4.34 -14.74
N GLU A 492 -32.16 4.02 -14.62
CA GLU A 492 -33.10 4.81 -13.82
C GLU A 492 -32.70 4.63 -12.36
N TRP A 493 -32.13 5.68 -11.76
CA TRP A 493 -31.70 5.66 -10.37
C TRP A 493 -32.91 5.83 -9.45
N SER A 494 -32.90 5.09 -8.33
CA SER A 494 -33.87 5.27 -7.25
C SER A 494 -33.67 6.63 -6.55
N GLU A 495 -34.51 6.92 -5.55
CA GLU A 495 -34.21 7.99 -4.58
C GLU A 495 -32.84 7.77 -3.92
N ASN A 496 -32.13 8.88 -3.61
CA ASN A 496 -30.86 8.83 -2.87
C ASN A 496 -31.12 8.38 -1.43
N LEU A 497 -30.43 7.32 -1.02
CA LEU A 497 -30.59 6.69 0.29
C LEU A 497 -29.83 7.40 1.42
N ILE A 498 -28.93 8.32 1.08
CA ILE A 498 -28.16 9.06 2.08
C ILE A 498 -29.00 10.17 2.67
N THR A 499 -29.21 10.12 3.98
CA THR A 499 -29.95 11.14 4.74
C THR A 499 -29.04 12.06 5.56
N LEU A 500 -27.72 11.82 5.56
CA LEU A 500 -26.76 12.67 6.25
C LEU A 500 -26.74 14.08 5.66
N ALA A 501 -26.82 15.08 6.54
CA ALA A 501 -26.61 16.47 6.15
C ALA A 501 -25.12 16.73 5.81
N ASN A 502 -24.87 17.75 4.99
CA ASN A 502 -23.52 18.24 4.65
C ASN A 502 -22.60 17.23 3.96
N THR A 503 -23.17 16.32 3.17
CA THR A 503 -22.42 15.47 2.23
C THR A 503 -23.08 15.52 0.85
N LYS A 504 -22.26 15.45 -0.20
CA LYS A 504 -22.68 15.25 -1.59
C LYS A 504 -22.55 13.79 -2.04
N ALA A 505 -22.18 12.88 -1.14
CA ALA A 505 -22.16 11.47 -1.45
C ALA A 505 -23.57 10.97 -1.74
N GLU A 506 -23.69 9.98 -2.62
CA GLU A 506 -24.97 9.45 -3.07
C GLU A 506 -24.99 7.92 -2.94
N ALA A 507 -26.17 7.35 -2.67
CA ALA A 507 -26.37 5.92 -2.62
C ALA A 507 -27.72 5.53 -3.23
N TYR A 508 -27.75 4.51 -4.07
CA TYR A 508 -28.94 4.12 -4.83
C TYR A 508 -29.16 2.61 -4.79
N HIS A 509 -30.44 2.18 -4.77
CA HIS A 509 -30.77 0.79 -5.01
C HIS A 509 -30.42 0.41 -6.45
N THR A 510 -29.89 -0.79 -6.62
CA THR A 510 -29.71 -1.40 -7.94
C THR A 510 -30.83 -2.41 -8.19
N GLN A 511 -31.17 -2.66 -9.47
CA GLN A 511 -32.33 -3.48 -9.82
C GLN A 511 -32.32 -4.90 -9.21
N ASN A 512 -31.14 -5.49 -8.99
CA ASN A 512 -30.97 -6.85 -8.43
C ASN A 512 -29.58 -7.06 -7.78
N GLY A 513 -29.02 -6.06 -7.10
CA GLY A 513 -27.66 -6.14 -6.58
C GLY A 513 -27.44 -5.33 -5.29
N PRO A 514 -26.18 -5.25 -4.83
CA PRO A 514 -25.80 -4.37 -3.73
C PRO A 514 -26.20 -2.91 -4.02
N ILE A 515 -26.38 -2.12 -2.96
CA ILE A 515 -26.56 -0.67 -3.08
C ILE A 515 -25.33 -0.09 -3.77
N PHE A 516 -25.56 0.78 -4.76
CA PHE A 516 -24.50 1.49 -5.47
C PHE A 516 -24.20 2.80 -4.73
N VAL A 517 -22.93 3.07 -4.42
CA VAL A 517 -22.49 4.29 -3.71
C VAL A 517 -21.56 5.11 -4.59
N ARG A 518 -21.80 6.43 -4.60
CA ARG A 518 -20.99 7.44 -5.29
C ARG A 518 -20.37 8.37 -4.24
N PRO A 519 -19.05 8.59 -4.28
CA PRO A 519 -18.38 9.39 -3.27
C PRO A 519 -18.55 10.89 -3.50
N GLU A 520 -18.29 11.68 -2.47
CA GLU A 520 -17.97 13.10 -2.60
C GLU A 520 -16.45 13.34 -2.55
N LEU A 521 -15.98 14.40 -3.21
CA LEU A 521 -14.60 14.89 -3.08
C LEU A 521 -14.45 15.67 -1.78
N LEU A 522 -13.44 15.35 -0.96
CA LEU A 522 -13.17 16.06 0.30
C LEU A 522 -12.33 17.32 0.11
N CYS A 523 -11.38 17.28 -0.83
CA CYS A 523 -10.44 18.35 -1.14
C CYS A 523 -9.92 18.15 -2.58
N ASP A 524 -9.75 19.24 -3.32
CA ASP A 524 -9.15 19.21 -4.67
C ASP A 524 -7.61 19.36 -4.62
N LEU A 525 -6.98 18.55 -3.77
CA LEU A 525 -5.54 18.36 -3.72
C LEU A 525 -5.26 16.88 -3.61
N GLY A 526 -4.27 16.40 -4.37
CA GLY A 526 -3.83 15.03 -4.26
C GLY A 526 -3.23 14.77 -2.90
N CYS A 527 -3.53 13.61 -2.32
CA CYS A 527 -3.06 13.29 -1.00
C CYS A 527 -2.74 11.81 -0.83
N GLU A 528 -1.70 11.56 -0.06
CA GLU A 528 -1.38 10.21 0.39
C GLU A 528 -0.84 10.15 1.81
N THR A 529 -0.72 8.93 2.33
CA THR A 529 -0.24 8.64 3.68
C THR A 529 -1.01 9.45 4.73
N PRO A 530 -2.36 9.33 4.75
CA PRO A 530 -3.19 10.15 5.61
C PRO A 530 -3.02 9.78 7.09
N ARG A 531 -3.16 10.79 7.95
CA ARG A 531 -3.17 10.66 9.41
C ARG A 531 -4.25 11.53 10.02
N ILE A 532 -4.73 11.10 11.17
CA ILE A 532 -5.72 11.81 11.99
C ILE A 532 -5.22 11.87 13.43
N ASN A 533 -5.98 12.50 14.33
CA ASN A 533 -5.84 12.28 15.76
C ASN A 533 -6.31 10.86 16.14
N TYR A 534 -5.47 9.89 15.79
CA TYR A 534 -5.84 8.47 15.72
C TYR A 534 -6.25 7.91 17.09
N GLU A 535 -5.56 8.29 18.16
CA GLU A 535 -5.83 7.82 19.53
C GLU A 535 -7.25 8.17 20.00
N ARG A 536 -7.78 9.34 19.61
CA ARG A 536 -9.08 9.82 20.06
C ARG A 536 -10.20 9.59 19.04
N TYR A 537 -9.90 9.64 17.75
CA TYR A 537 -10.87 9.75 16.66
C TYR A 537 -10.88 8.60 15.64
N LEU A 538 -10.03 7.57 15.78
CA LEU A 538 -10.23 6.32 15.05
C LEU A 538 -11.64 5.79 15.32
N ALA A 539 -12.33 5.33 14.26
CA ALA A 539 -13.67 4.75 14.36
C ALA A 539 -14.77 5.73 14.78
N LYS A 540 -14.49 7.05 14.86
CA LYS A 540 -15.42 8.08 15.35
C LYS A 540 -15.57 9.23 14.35
N PRO A 541 -16.68 9.98 14.39
CA PRO A 541 -16.80 11.24 13.66
C PRO A 541 -15.63 12.16 13.98
N TYR A 542 -15.03 12.72 12.94
CA TYR A 542 -13.80 13.52 13.01
C TYR A 542 -13.88 14.69 12.01
N GLN A 543 -13.02 15.68 12.19
CA GLN A 543 -13.00 16.89 11.37
C GLN A 543 -11.70 17.06 10.57
N TYR A 544 -10.55 16.60 11.07
CA TYR A 544 -9.25 16.90 10.46
C TYR A 544 -8.48 15.64 10.10
N PHE A 545 -7.97 15.60 8.87
CA PHE A 545 -6.86 14.73 8.51
C PHE A 545 -5.67 15.54 7.98
N TYR A 546 -4.50 14.91 8.03
CA TYR A 546 -3.22 15.42 7.59
C TYR A 546 -2.62 14.44 6.59
N ALA A 547 -1.96 14.92 5.54
CA ALA A 547 -1.36 14.05 4.54
C ALA A 547 -0.17 14.73 3.85
N ILE A 548 0.61 13.97 3.09
CA ILE A 548 1.49 14.57 2.07
C ILE A 548 0.65 14.83 0.81
N SER A 549 1.01 15.88 0.06
CA SER A 549 0.53 16.02 -1.30
C SER A 549 1.07 14.88 -2.18
N SER A 550 0.24 14.37 -3.08
CA SER A 550 0.66 13.42 -4.12
C SER A 550 0.83 14.08 -5.49
N ASP A 551 0.52 15.37 -5.63
CA ASP A 551 0.55 16.08 -6.91
C ASP A 551 2.00 16.51 -7.23
N VAL A 552 2.64 15.74 -8.11
CA VAL A 552 4.05 15.95 -8.55
C VAL A 552 4.23 17.15 -9.50
N ASP A 553 3.12 17.63 -10.05
CA ASP A 553 2.98 18.79 -10.93
C ASP A 553 2.59 20.06 -10.17
N ALA A 554 2.43 19.99 -8.84
CA ALA A 554 2.21 21.17 -8.01
C ALA A 554 3.43 22.12 -8.07
N ASP A 555 3.18 23.41 -7.80
CA ASP A 555 4.25 24.42 -7.65
C ASP A 555 5.27 24.00 -6.60
N ASN A 556 4.81 23.32 -5.54
CA ASN A 556 5.67 22.69 -4.56
C ASN A 556 5.20 21.24 -4.26
N PRO A 557 5.79 20.23 -4.91
CA PRO A 557 5.42 18.82 -4.71
C PRO A 557 5.71 18.31 -3.29
N GLY A 558 6.61 18.98 -2.56
CA GLY A 558 6.96 18.72 -1.16
C GLY A 558 6.00 19.35 -0.16
N THR A 559 4.70 19.21 -0.40
CA THR A 559 3.66 19.86 0.41
C THR A 559 3.06 18.92 1.46
N LEU A 560 2.88 19.40 2.68
CA LEU A 560 1.97 18.82 3.67
C LEU A 560 0.61 19.51 3.56
N ILE A 561 -0.47 18.75 3.81
CA ILE A 561 -1.83 19.27 3.81
C ILE A 561 -2.54 18.95 5.13
N LYS A 562 -3.42 19.85 5.55
CA LYS A 562 -4.44 19.64 6.58
C LYS A 562 -5.80 19.92 5.96
N VAL A 563 -6.70 18.95 6.00
CA VAL A 563 -8.04 19.07 5.43
C VAL A 563 -9.08 19.06 6.53
N ASP A 564 -9.96 20.06 6.52
CA ASP A 564 -11.19 20.11 7.31
C ASP A 564 -12.33 19.47 6.50
N VAL A 565 -12.71 18.25 6.86
CA VAL A 565 -13.70 17.46 6.10
C VAL A 565 -15.15 17.92 6.33
N VAL A 566 -15.39 18.80 7.30
CA VAL A 566 -16.71 19.36 7.62
C VAL A 566 -16.90 20.67 6.86
N ASN A 567 -15.94 21.60 6.99
CA ASN A 567 -16.01 22.91 6.34
C ASN A 567 -15.46 22.91 4.90
N LYS A 568 -14.87 21.79 4.45
CA LYS A 568 -14.28 21.61 3.12
C LYS A 568 -13.17 22.62 2.80
N THR A 569 -12.37 22.95 3.82
CA THR A 569 -11.22 23.86 3.70
C THR A 569 -9.91 23.09 3.82
N CYS A 570 -8.83 23.62 3.24
CA CYS A 570 -7.50 23.05 3.34
C CYS A 570 -6.48 24.11 3.77
N LEU A 571 -5.52 23.71 4.59
CA LEU A 571 -4.28 24.45 4.85
C LEU A 571 -3.10 23.64 4.32
N THR A 572 -2.09 24.33 3.81
CA THR A 572 -0.88 23.70 3.27
C THR A 572 0.36 24.27 3.93
N TRP A 573 1.40 23.45 4.00
CA TRP A 573 2.74 23.86 4.37
C TRP A 573 3.70 23.30 3.33
N CYS A 574 4.60 24.14 2.83
CA CYS A 574 5.64 23.74 1.89
C CYS A 574 6.85 24.66 2.02
N GLU A 575 8.00 24.16 1.55
CA GLU A 575 9.25 24.90 1.43
C GLU A 575 9.94 24.43 0.14
N ASP A 576 10.53 25.35 -0.61
CA ASP A 576 11.17 25.03 -1.87
C ASP A 576 12.24 23.94 -1.71
N ASN A 577 12.19 22.92 -2.56
CA ASN A 577 13.07 21.76 -2.51
C ASN A 577 13.09 20.99 -1.18
N CYS A 578 12.09 21.15 -0.31
CA CYS A 578 11.94 20.38 0.92
C CYS A 578 10.85 19.31 0.73
N TYR A 579 11.15 18.05 1.06
CA TYR A 579 10.26 16.91 0.86
C TYR A 579 9.97 16.25 2.21
N PRO A 580 8.88 16.67 2.89
CA PRO A 580 8.47 16.06 4.14
C PRO A 580 7.92 14.64 3.94
N SER A 581 7.99 13.84 5.00
CA SER A 581 7.36 12.52 5.09
C SER A 581 5.91 12.64 5.55
N GLU A 582 5.22 11.50 5.63
CA GLU A 582 3.93 11.35 6.30
C GLU A 582 3.86 12.19 7.61
N PRO A 583 2.83 13.06 7.76
CA PRO A 583 2.66 13.92 8.93
C PRO A 583 2.00 13.16 10.10
N ILE A 584 2.73 12.97 11.19
CA ILE A 584 2.24 12.29 12.40
C ILE A 584 1.67 13.31 13.38
N PHE A 585 0.37 13.21 13.68
CA PHE A 585 -0.26 14.01 14.74
C PHE A 585 0.13 13.51 16.13
N VAL A 586 0.49 14.44 17.02
CA VAL A 586 0.74 14.18 18.45
C VAL A 586 -0.10 15.16 19.27
N PRO A 587 -1.05 14.68 20.09
CA PRO A 587 -1.91 15.55 20.90
C PRO A 587 -1.11 16.27 21.98
N ALA A 588 -1.48 17.52 22.26
CA ALA A 588 -1.00 18.21 23.45
C ALA A 588 -1.53 17.51 24.73
N PRO A 589 -0.81 17.55 25.87
CA PRO A 589 -1.21 16.86 27.09
C PRO A 589 -2.63 17.20 27.58
N ASN A 590 -3.05 18.44 27.38
CA ASN A 590 -4.37 18.97 27.77
C ASN A 590 -5.22 19.35 26.55
N ALA A 591 -5.11 18.61 25.44
CA ALA A 591 -5.85 18.89 24.21
C ALA A 591 -7.37 18.93 24.44
N HIS A 592 -8.01 20.03 24.04
CA HIS A 592 -9.46 20.23 24.11
C HIS A 592 -10.11 19.99 22.75
N ASP A 593 -9.55 20.57 21.70
CA ASP A 593 -10.01 20.42 20.32
C ASP A 593 -9.30 19.22 19.64
N GLU A 594 -9.88 18.75 18.53
CA GLU A 594 -9.36 17.61 17.75
C GLU A 594 -7.92 17.83 17.26
N ASP A 595 -7.59 19.07 16.90
CA ASP A 595 -6.32 19.51 16.35
C ASP A 595 -5.43 20.27 17.36
N ASP A 596 -5.72 20.17 18.66
CA ASP A 596 -4.85 20.70 19.72
C ASP A 596 -3.62 19.79 19.91
N GLY A 597 -2.56 20.11 19.18
CA GLY A 597 -1.32 19.34 19.22
C GLY A 597 -0.31 19.83 18.19
N VAL A 598 0.59 18.93 17.82
CA VAL A 598 1.60 19.17 16.79
C VAL A 598 1.56 18.12 15.70
N ILE A 599 2.06 18.49 14.53
CA ILE A 599 2.37 17.58 13.44
C ILE A 599 3.88 17.41 13.36
N LEU A 600 4.33 16.15 13.32
CA LEU A 600 5.73 15.78 13.13
C LEU A 600 5.93 15.19 11.75
N ALA A 601 6.90 15.72 11.00
CA ALA A 601 7.30 15.14 9.72
C ALA A 601 8.83 15.12 9.62
N SER A 602 9.40 14.01 9.17
CA SER A 602 10.80 14.01 8.77
C SER A 602 10.96 14.72 7.44
N MET A 603 12.05 15.45 7.23
CA MET A 603 12.32 16.20 6.01
C MET A 603 13.63 15.74 5.37
N VAL A 604 13.62 15.64 4.04
CA VAL A 604 14.82 15.58 3.21
C VAL A 604 14.75 16.70 2.18
N TRP A 605 15.90 17.16 1.68
CA TRP A 605 15.94 18.23 0.68
C TRP A 605 16.42 17.71 -0.67
N GLY A 606 15.88 18.24 -1.76
CA GLY A 606 16.34 18.02 -3.13
C GLY A 606 17.66 18.72 -3.44
N GLY A 607 18.11 18.59 -4.69
CA GLY A 607 19.34 19.14 -5.22
C GLY A 607 20.59 18.57 -4.52
N PHE A 608 21.56 19.43 -4.25
CA PHE A 608 22.85 19.04 -3.66
C PHE A 608 22.80 18.78 -2.13
N ASN A 609 21.62 18.69 -1.53
CA ASN A 609 21.43 18.55 -0.09
C ASN A 609 21.12 17.11 0.34
N GLU A 610 21.68 16.11 -0.34
CA GLU A 610 21.36 14.70 -0.10
C GLU A 610 21.68 14.21 1.32
N ASN A 611 22.66 14.84 1.98
CA ASN A 611 23.09 14.50 3.35
C ASN A 611 22.34 15.29 4.44
N LYS A 612 21.33 16.07 4.06
CA LYS A 612 20.55 16.89 4.99
C LYS A 612 19.26 16.16 5.33
N VAL A 613 19.00 16.00 6.63
CA VAL A 613 17.76 15.45 7.17
C VAL A 613 17.27 16.32 8.31
N GLY A 614 15.97 16.37 8.53
CA GLY A 614 15.40 17.15 9.62
C GLY A 614 14.10 16.59 10.17
N LEU A 615 13.69 17.15 11.29
CA LEU A 615 12.37 16.99 11.89
C LEU A 615 11.66 18.34 11.84
N LEU A 616 10.48 18.37 11.23
CA LEU A 616 9.56 19.51 11.23
C LEU A 616 8.55 19.35 12.36
N VAL A 617 8.24 20.45 13.04
CA VAL A 617 7.16 20.52 14.04
C VAL A 617 6.22 21.66 13.66
N LEU A 618 5.01 21.32 13.24
CA LEU A 618 3.94 22.29 12.95
C LEU A 618 2.94 22.34 14.10
N CYS A 619 2.33 23.50 14.33
CA CYS A 619 1.11 23.60 15.11
C CYS A 619 -0.01 22.92 14.34
N ALA A 620 -0.64 21.87 14.89
CA ALA A 620 -1.68 21.15 14.15
C ALA A 620 -2.91 22.01 13.86
N LYS A 621 -3.20 23.01 14.70
CA LYS A 621 -4.33 23.93 14.53
C LYS A 621 -4.14 24.94 13.40
N THR A 622 -3.08 25.74 13.46
CA THR A 622 -2.80 26.80 12.48
C THR A 622 -2.02 26.32 11.26
N PHE A 623 -1.43 25.11 11.34
CA PHE A 623 -0.53 24.53 10.36
C PHE A 623 0.75 25.34 10.11
N MET A 624 1.04 26.31 10.98
CA MET A 624 2.29 27.08 10.97
C MET A 624 3.42 26.31 11.63
N GLU A 625 4.64 26.53 11.15
CA GLU A 625 5.84 25.97 11.78
C GLU A 625 6.10 26.57 13.15
N LEU A 626 6.28 25.70 14.15
CA LEU A 626 6.74 26.06 15.49
C LEU A 626 8.26 26.03 15.57
N GLY A 627 8.85 25.00 14.97
CA GLY A 627 10.28 24.86 14.83
C GLY A 627 10.66 23.59 14.10
N ARG A 628 11.95 23.40 13.90
CA ARG A 628 12.53 22.23 13.28
C ARG A 628 13.88 21.90 13.90
N CYS A 629 14.34 20.68 13.68
CA CYS A 629 15.71 20.28 13.99
C CYS A 629 16.38 19.73 12.73
N VAL A 630 17.59 20.18 12.41
CA VAL A 630 18.32 19.81 11.20
C VAL A 630 19.62 19.10 11.54
N PHE A 631 19.96 18.09 10.75
CA PHE A 631 21.15 17.25 10.89
C PHE A 631 21.89 17.17 9.54
N HIS A 632 23.20 17.03 9.61
CA HIS A 632 24.04 16.70 8.46
C HIS A 632 24.69 15.34 8.69
N THR A 633 24.45 14.42 7.76
CA THR A 633 24.92 13.04 7.83
C THR A 633 26.19 12.84 7.02
N ASN A 634 26.89 11.73 7.25
CA ASN A 634 28.10 11.37 6.51
C ASN A 634 27.84 10.79 5.11
N GLY A 635 26.60 10.84 4.63
CA GLY A 635 26.19 10.32 3.33
C GLY A 635 24.69 10.53 3.08
N PRO A 636 24.19 10.21 1.87
CA PRO A 636 22.81 10.50 1.48
C PRO A 636 21.78 9.88 2.42
N VAL A 637 20.70 10.62 2.69
CA VAL A 637 19.59 10.17 3.52
C VAL A 637 18.38 9.83 2.64
N PRO A 638 17.96 8.55 2.62
CA PRO A 638 16.75 8.13 1.93
C PRO A 638 15.48 8.70 2.55
N LYS A 639 14.45 8.94 1.72
CA LYS A 639 13.11 9.31 2.19
C LYS A 639 12.36 8.09 2.71
N CYS A 640 11.65 8.24 3.82
CA CYS A 640 10.87 7.18 4.47
C CYS A 640 9.36 7.19 4.09
N LEU A 641 8.65 6.10 4.42
CA LEU A 641 7.24 5.84 4.06
C LEU A 641 6.28 6.00 5.23
N HIS A 642 6.29 5.07 6.20
CA HIS A 642 5.38 5.08 7.35
C HIS A 642 6.09 5.02 8.70
N GLY A 643 5.36 5.34 9.76
CA GLY A 643 5.96 5.51 11.07
C GLY A 643 4.96 5.67 12.21
N TRP A 644 5.53 5.75 13.41
CA TRP A 644 4.79 5.86 14.65
C TRP A 644 5.51 6.80 15.62
N TYR A 645 4.74 7.55 16.40
CA TYR A 645 5.30 8.33 17.51
C TYR A 645 5.27 7.50 18.79
N ALA A 646 6.44 7.07 19.24
CA ALA A 646 6.62 6.31 20.46
C ALA A 646 6.77 7.26 21.65
N LYS A 647 5.63 7.56 22.30
CA LYS A 647 5.57 8.44 23.48
C LYS A 647 6.44 7.89 24.62
N ASP A 648 7.14 8.79 25.31
CA ASP A 648 8.00 8.49 26.47
C ASP A 648 9.17 7.52 26.20
N ILE A 649 9.50 7.30 24.93
CA ILE A 649 10.70 6.57 24.49
C ILE A 649 11.72 7.58 23.94
N VAL A 650 12.82 7.79 24.66
CA VAL A 650 13.93 8.72 24.34
C VAL A 650 15.27 7.98 24.35
#